data_AF-R7NIZ4-F1
#
_entry.id   AF-R7NIZ4-F1
#
_cell.length_a   1.000
_cell.length_b   1.000
_cell.length_c   1.000
_cell.angle_alpha   90.00
_cell.angle_beta   90.00
_cell.angle_gamma   90.00
#
_symmetry.space_group_name_H-M   'P 1'
#
loop_
_entity.id
_entity.type
_entity.pdbx_description
1 polymer ?
#
loop_
_entity_poly.entity_id
_entity_poly.type
_entity_poly.pdbx_seq_one_letter_code
_entity_poly.pdbx_strand_id
1 'polypeptide(L)'
;MKKKKNAIMIADTRPALIGNLLIQLKDTNDRLFDEAIIYYYDKIDEKDKKIIEDLIPCRFIKFNYKLPDNIKALPAFEKFSPLMFSRYYMFDLLNEYETITWLDTDVLICGKLDSIIDKAKESGMSANFEDPKNKSYKTTDTVRTSFKIPISNYDMTRYNMSSGLITVADTLKDYDKMTKWCFDKTIEYAENLVLPDQGILNILIQEFNVNVTCVGENGAYCFYPSYKRDASNAKIVHAWGTRKFWKSWYLFKTYPKWYEYYKEWLKLGGSDCLGEIKPDVSIIIPMYKPKVEYFKQILDDLLIKQEQEHGFQYDNFEIILVVDGNENDELINLLKKYDDPRVNLIINEERAGIAKSLNIGIKNAKADYIARIDDDDRIAKNRLYKQVKYLNEHSDIDLVTSNFEYFGDMNEERISFEGEMAHAWSIFTCPFNHPTIMFRKKFFIENNLWYDESRSHVEDWELWLRCFDKGMKVGSIPEVLYYHRWHAGSAGQNKKTIDMMRDLVKKNFAKLDINLTEEDLKIVAPWNGKVGAEELIRLNKIFSQALKNNDKKKIYNSRCLNHVFDLRLFEAEHGYMKDIVIKKSTISSLNTNRKSLKQKILGPIYRPFKRVFYNIMAEAVNDNLSNQSNQSLQILKDKSDILINNFNNKEKLLIDDIEKNIKKNNDILIDMQNKVHLLHDQMYDFEKKYDFLRDEKLSNLYFAKKIILIGTSEHSNIGDAAITYGEYEFIRKYFKDYKLIEVSTYEFSDTLPYLENIINNDDLIFLQGGGNLGNKFKNEENVRRIIIENFPNNKIIILPQTIYFNDDKEFEISKEIYNKHHNLTIFTRGHISLEIAKKNFFNAKCYESLDLALNLNFDYGYNRNGIMCCLRDLNDESGLDKNKYEEILKIIKSVDNNYSFTNNLWTTNIKKIQRNYVVYEQLKNFARHKLVVTDRLHGLIFSLITNTPCIVISAFNHKLKEFTEMLKDNKSIIFIDKNIDKLPESIDKFLNKKNIVKNEFSKNLLITAKIILEDNNK
;
A
#
# COMPACT_ATOMS: atom_id res chain seq x y z
N MET A 1 -22.11 50.28 20.21
CA MET A 1 -20.70 50.45 20.63
C MET A 1 -19.87 50.73 19.39
N LYS A 2 -18.81 51.52 19.46
CA LYS A 2 -17.88 51.71 18.33
C LYS A 2 -17.16 50.37 18.12
N LYS A 3 -17.18 49.82 16.90
CA LYS A 3 -16.47 48.57 16.58
C LYS A 3 -14.98 48.73 16.87
N LYS A 4 -14.32 47.63 17.26
CA LYS A 4 -12.84 47.56 17.24
C LYS A 4 -12.38 47.61 15.78
N LYS A 5 -11.16 48.04 15.48
CA LYS A 5 -10.71 48.21 14.09
C LYS A 5 -10.37 46.87 13.48
N ASN A 6 -9.28 46.25 13.93
CA ASN A 6 -8.73 45.06 13.27
C ASN A 6 -8.53 43.93 14.28
N ALA A 7 -9.03 42.73 13.99
CA ALA A 7 -8.70 41.53 14.76
C ALA A 7 -8.08 40.45 13.88
N ILE A 8 -7.20 39.66 14.49
CA ILE A 8 -6.63 38.46 13.89
C ILE A 8 -7.28 37.22 14.48
N MET A 9 -7.68 36.29 13.63
CA MET A 9 -8.32 35.04 14.00
C MET A 9 -7.38 33.87 13.73
N ILE A 10 -7.17 33.04 14.75
CA ILE A 10 -6.19 31.95 14.75
C ILE A 10 -6.85 30.70 15.34
N ALA A 11 -6.56 29.52 14.76
CA ALA A 11 -6.92 28.24 15.38
C ALA A 11 -5.83 27.20 15.16
N ASP A 12 -5.38 26.57 16.24
CA ASP A 12 -4.53 25.38 16.21
C ASP A 12 -4.78 24.58 17.51
N THR A 13 -4.55 23.27 17.46
CA THR A 13 -4.61 22.43 18.66
C THR A 13 -3.35 22.54 19.51
N ARG A 14 -2.28 23.14 18.99
CA ARG A 14 -0.97 23.28 19.64
C ARG A 14 -0.72 24.73 20.05
N PRO A 15 -0.71 25.04 21.36
CA PRO A 15 -0.48 26.39 21.86
C PRO A 15 0.84 27.00 21.36
N ALA A 16 1.89 26.18 21.22
CA ALA A 16 3.19 26.65 20.78
C ALA A 16 3.21 27.24 19.37
N LEU A 17 2.35 26.78 18.46
CA LEU A 17 2.26 27.36 17.11
C LEU A 17 1.48 28.68 17.10
N ILE A 18 0.47 28.80 17.96
CA ILE A 18 -0.23 30.07 18.19
C ILE A 18 0.75 31.08 18.79
N GLY A 19 1.46 30.70 19.84
CA GLY A 19 2.48 31.52 20.48
C GLY A 19 3.58 31.96 19.51
N ASN A 20 4.12 31.03 18.72
CA ASN A 20 5.08 31.33 17.67
C ASN A 20 4.54 32.39 16.69
N LEU A 21 3.33 32.23 16.16
CA LEU A 21 2.70 33.20 15.25
C LEU A 21 2.51 34.57 15.90
N LEU A 22 2.08 34.63 17.16
CA LEU A 22 1.87 35.90 17.87
C LEU A 22 3.18 36.64 18.15
N ILE A 23 4.27 35.92 18.44
CA ILE A 23 5.61 36.51 18.54
C ILE A 23 6.03 37.11 17.19
N GLN A 24 5.81 36.38 16.09
CA GLN A 24 6.08 36.89 14.74
C GLN A 24 5.32 38.19 14.46
N LEU A 25 4.03 38.23 14.82
CA LEU A 25 3.17 39.40 14.65
C LEU A 25 3.63 40.56 15.52
N LYS A 26 4.04 40.31 16.77
CA LYS A 26 4.58 41.34 17.65
C LYS A 26 5.88 41.94 17.11
N ASP A 27 6.77 41.13 16.55
CA ASP A 27 8.02 41.60 15.93
C ASP A 27 7.76 42.43 14.66
N THR A 28 6.93 41.91 13.76
CA THR A 28 6.82 42.46 12.40
C THR A 28 5.64 43.41 12.21
N ASN A 29 4.59 43.28 13.01
CA ASN A 29 3.26 43.90 12.84
C ASN A 29 2.70 44.42 14.17
N ASP A 30 3.57 44.94 15.05
CA ASP A 30 3.16 45.49 16.35
C ASP A 30 1.99 46.48 16.21
N ARG A 31 0.97 46.31 17.04
CA ARG A 31 -0.26 47.12 17.10
C ARG A 31 -1.10 47.16 15.81
N LEU A 32 -0.85 46.29 14.83
CA LEU A 32 -1.69 46.20 13.64
C LEU A 32 -3.08 45.64 13.96
N PHE A 33 -3.13 44.68 14.89
CA PHE A 33 -4.36 44.05 15.38
C PHE A 33 -4.64 44.52 16.81
N ASP A 34 -5.88 44.93 17.07
CA ASP A 34 -6.36 45.31 18.40
C ASP A 34 -6.48 44.09 19.32
N GLU A 35 -6.74 42.91 18.74
CA GLU A 35 -6.98 41.68 19.48
C GLU A 35 -6.74 40.42 18.62
N ALA A 36 -6.27 39.34 19.26
CA ALA A 36 -6.22 38.00 18.71
C ALA A 36 -7.40 37.14 19.21
N ILE A 37 -8.20 36.59 18.29
CA ILE A 37 -9.32 35.71 18.57
C ILE A 37 -8.87 34.27 18.33
N ILE A 38 -8.74 33.50 19.40
CA ILE A 38 -8.12 32.17 19.36
C ILE A 38 -9.21 31.11 19.54
N TYR A 39 -9.46 30.34 18.48
CA TYR A 39 -10.35 29.19 18.53
C TYR A 39 -9.59 27.93 18.92
N TYR A 40 -10.15 27.18 19.87
CA TYR A 40 -9.54 25.96 20.39
C TYR A 40 -10.55 24.83 20.56
N TYR A 41 -10.10 23.57 20.44
CA TYR A 41 -10.96 22.39 20.57
C TYR A 41 -10.85 21.79 21.98
N ASP A 42 -9.63 21.38 22.34
CA ASP A 42 -9.27 20.80 23.64
C ASP A 42 -8.80 21.87 24.64
N LYS A 43 -8.41 21.48 25.85
CA LYS A 43 -7.95 22.44 26.86
C LYS A 43 -6.57 23.01 26.47
N ILE A 44 -6.46 24.33 26.34
CA ILE A 44 -5.18 25.05 26.38
C ILE A 44 -4.79 25.24 27.84
N ASP A 45 -3.56 24.90 28.20
CA ASP A 45 -3.06 25.07 29.56
C ASP A 45 -3.06 26.55 29.98
N GLU A 46 -3.46 26.82 31.22
CA GLU A 46 -3.58 28.19 31.74
C GLU A 46 -2.23 28.94 31.72
N LYS A 47 -1.11 28.20 31.82
CA LYS A 47 0.24 28.76 31.66
C LYS A 47 0.43 29.33 30.26
N ASP A 48 0.09 28.55 29.22
CA ASP A 48 0.24 28.97 27.84
C ASP A 48 -0.72 30.12 27.50
N LYS A 49 -1.96 30.07 28.01
CA LYS A 49 -2.91 31.18 27.84
C LYS A 49 -2.36 32.50 28.36
N LYS A 50 -1.79 32.49 29.58
CA LYS A 50 -1.22 33.68 30.18
C LYS A 50 -0.07 34.26 29.33
N ILE A 51 0.82 33.40 28.85
CA ILE A 51 1.93 33.83 27.96
C ILE A 51 1.38 34.44 26.67
N ILE A 52 0.35 33.82 26.08
CA ILE A 52 -0.32 34.32 24.89
C ILE A 52 -0.97 35.69 25.14
N GLU A 53 -1.66 35.88 26.26
CA GLU A 53 -2.28 37.15 26.68
C GLU A 53 -1.24 38.27 26.86
N ASP A 54 -0.05 37.93 27.35
CA ASP A 54 1.07 38.87 27.53
C ASP A 54 1.72 39.29 26.19
N LEU A 55 1.50 38.54 25.10
CA LEU A 55 2.03 38.87 23.78
C LEU A 55 1.17 39.93 23.08
N ILE A 56 -0.14 39.67 22.95
CA ILE A 56 -1.14 40.50 22.28
C ILE A 56 -2.46 40.31 23.04
N PRO A 57 -3.30 41.35 23.23
CA PRO A 57 -4.64 41.18 23.80
C PRO A 57 -5.40 40.07 23.08
N CYS A 58 -5.96 39.11 23.80
CA CYS A 58 -6.60 37.97 23.16
C CYS A 58 -7.90 37.51 23.82
N ARG A 59 -8.72 36.83 23.03
CA ARG A 59 -9.97 36.20 23.44
C ARG A 59 -9.97 34.74 23.02
N PHE A 60 -10.11 33.84 24.00
CA PHE A 60 -10.18 32.40 23.76
C PHE A 60 -11.63 31.94 23.58
N ILE A 61 -11.93 31.33 22.44
CA ILE A 61 -13.27 30.82 22.10
C ILE A 61 -13.20 29.31 21.91
N LYS A 62 -13.97 28.57 22.71
CA LYS A 62 -14.09 27.12 22.53
C LYS A 62 -14.91 26.82 21.29
N PHE A 63 -14.31 26.11 20.33
CA PHE A 63 -15.02 25.66 19.14
C PHE A 63 -15.95 24.49 19.47
N ASN A 64 -17.25 24.65 19.22
CA ASN A 64 -18.29 23.68 19.59
C ASN A 64 -19.21 23.30 18.42
N TYR A 65 -18.69 23.28 17.20
CA TYR A 65 -19.47 22.81 16.06
C TYR A 65 -19.41 21.28 15.95
N LYS A 66 -20.56 20.62 15.99
CA LYS A 66 -20.68 19.16 15.85
C LYS A 66 -21.17 18.82 14.45
N LEU A 67 -20.25 18.41 13.58
CA LEU A 67 -20.62 17.73 12.35
C LEU A 67 -21.37 16.42 12.66
N PRO A 68 -22.34 16.01 11.82
CA PRO A 68 -22.93 14.67 11.89
C PRO A 68 -21.85 13.57 11.84
N ASP A 69 -22.01 12.50 12.64
CA ASP A 69 -20.95 11.49 12.81
C ASP A 69 -20.66 10.70 11.52
N ASN A 70 -21.67 10.55 10.63
CA ASN A 70 -21.48 9.97 9.30
C ASN A 70 -20.59 10.85 8.40
N ILE A 71 -20.61 12.18 8.58
CA ILE A 71 -19.76 13.12 7.83
C ILE A 71 -18.33 13.12 8.38
N LYS A 72 -18.17 13.08 9.71
CA LYS A 72 -16.84 13.02 10.33
C LYS A 72 -16.03 11.80 9.89
N ALA A 73 -16.71 10.69 9.62
CA ALA A 73 -16.09 9.44 9.17
C ALA A 73 -15.65 9.47 7.69
N LEU A 74 -15.95 10.53 6.93
CA LEU A 74 -15.53 10.64 5.54
C LEU A 74 -14.02 10.95 5.46
N PRO A 75 -13.28 10.38 4.49
CA PRO A 75 -11.82 10.54 4.39
C PRO A 75 -11.34 12.00 4.36
N ALA A 76 -12.11 12.90 3.73
CA ALA A 76 -11.76 14.32 3.66
C ALA A 76 -11.86 15.03 5.02
N PHE A 77 -12.69 14.54 5.94
CA PHE A 77 -12.92 15.12 7.26
C PHE A 77 -12.04 14.46 8.34
N GLU A 78 -11.59 13.22 8.11
CA GLU A 78 -10.60 12.55 8.96
C GLU A 78 -9.19 13.16 8.78
N LYS A 79 -8.88 13.68 7.58
CA LYS A 79 -7.57 14.24 7.25
C LYS A 79 -7.23 15.56 7.95
N PHE A 80 -8.24 16.35 8.35
CA PHE A 80 -8.04 17.71 8.87
C PHE A 80 -8.67 17.90 10.24
N SER A 81 -8.12 18.82 11.04
CA SER A 81 -8.74 19.19 12.32
C SER A 81 -10.09 19.88 12.09
N PRO A 82 -11.14 19.55 12.88
CA PRO A 82 -12.41 20.28 12.84
C PRO A 82 -12.27 21.80 13.07
N LEU A 83 -11.18 22.23 13.70
CA LEU A 83 -10.88 23.66 13.89
C LEU A 83 -10.78 24.45 12.60
N MET A 84 -10.52 23.81 11.45
CA MET A 84 -10.50 24.53 10.16
C MET A 84 -11.82 25.27 9.91
N PHE A 85 -12.96 24.70 10.31
CA PHE A 85 -14.28 25.30 10.15
C PHE A 85 -14.53 26.51 11.06
N SER A 86 -13.68 26.74 12.06
CA SER A 86 -13.78 27.97 12.85
C SER A 86 -13.69 29.21 11.97
N ARG A 87 -12.94 29.16 10.86
CA ARG A 87 -12.79 30.28 9.91
C ARG A 87 -14.10 30.83 9.38
N TYR A 88 -15.18 30.03 9.32
CA TYR A 88 -16.50 30.53 8.91
C TYR A 88 -17.04 31.61 9.86
N TYR A 89 -16.67 31.60 11.14
CA TYR A 89 -17.11 32.61 12.11
C TYR A 89 -16.49 34.00 11.88
N MET A 90 -15.56 34.16 10.95
CA MET A 90 -15.01 35.47 10.61
C MET A 90 -16.09 36.45 10.13
N PHE A 91 -17.16 35.94 9.51
CA PHE A 91 -18.29 36.75 9.06
C PHE A 91 -19.15 37.25 10.23
N ASP A 92 -19.47 36.39 11.21
CA ASP A 92 -20.23 36.79 12.40
C ASP A 92 -19.49 37.85 13.22
N LEU A 93 -18.15 37.75 13.26
CA LEU A 93 -17.29 38.68 13.98
C LEU A 93 -17.27 40.09 13.38
N LEU A 94 -17.71 40.30 12.14
CA LEU A 94 -17.85 41.65 11.56
C LEU A 94 -18.90 42.51 12.27
N ASN A 95 -19.74 41.94 13.13
CA ASN A 95 -20.62 42.71 14.03
C ASN A 95 -19.83 43.49 15.10
N GLU A 96 -18.65 43.02 15.48
CA GLU A 96 -17.81 43.56 16.55
C GLU A 96 -16.58 44.34 16.04
N TYR A 97 -16.11 44.04 14.82
CA TYR A 97 -14.87 44.58 14.25
C TYR A 97 -15.08 45.17 12.84
N GLU A 98 -14.27 46.18 12.47
CA GLU A 98 -14.23 46.68 11.09
C GLU A 98 -13.60 45.65 10.14
N THR A 99 -12.58 44.91 10.57
CA THR A 99 -11.96 43.83 9.79
C THR A 99 -11.53 42.62 10.63
N ILE A 100 -11.63 41.43 10.05
CA ILE A 100 -11.13 40.16 10.60
C ILE A 100 -10.17 39.51 9.61
N THR A 101 -8.94 39.23 10.05
CA THR A 101 -7.94 38.48 9.28
C THR A 101 -7.78 37.08 9.84
N TRP A 102 -8.10 36.05 9.06
CA TRP A 102 -7.71 34.67 9.31
C TRP A 102 -6.26 34.43 8.86
N LEU A 103 -5.46 33.77 9.70
CA LEU A 103 -4.10 33.34 9.35
C LEU A 103 -3.80 31.95 9.94
N ASP A 104 -3.39 31.02 9.08
CA ASP A 104 -2.89 29.71 9.50
C ASP A 104 -1.56 29.85 10.29
N THR A 105 -1.26 28.87 11.15
CA THR A 105 -0.11 28.91 12.08
C THR A 105 1.20 28.38 11.49
N ASP A 106 1.16 27.78 10.30
CA ASP A 106 2.29 27.19 9.57
C ASP A 106 2.94 28.19 8.59
N VAL A 107 3.07 29.43 9.05
CA VAL A 107 3.58 30.56 8.28
C VAL A 107 4.81 31.18 8.92
N LEU A 108 5.65 31.81 8.07
CA LEU A 108 6.66 32.78 8.46
C LEU A 108 6.29 34.15 7.90
N ILE A 109 6.11 35.13 8.78
CA ILE A 109 5.85 36.53 8.44
C ILE A 109 7.18 37.24 8.20
N CYS A 110 7.34 37.71 6.96
CA CYS A 110 8.54 38.38 6.46
C CYS A 110 8.36 39.89 6.28
N GLY A 111 7.14 40.43 6.44
CA GLY A 111 6.89 41.86 6.29
C GLY A 111 5.56 42.33 6.88
N LYS A 112 5.25 43.61 6.63
CA LYS A 112 4.00 44.25 7.06
C LYS A 112 2.78 43.68 6.34
N LEU A 113 1.68 43.52 7.09
CA LEU A 113 0.39 42.97 6.65
C LEU A 113 -0.73 44.04 6.63
N ASP A 114 -0.39 45.31 6.66
CA ASP A 114 -1.33 46.43 6.55
C ASP A 114 -2.10 46.42 5.22
N SER A 115 -1.40 46.15 4.11
CA SER A 115 -2.00 46.22 2.77
C SER A 115 -3.13 45.21 2.53
N ILE A 116 -3.12 44.02 3.16
CA ILE A 116 -4.23 43.06 3.00
C ILE A 116 -5.50 43.57 3.70
N ILE A 117 -5.35 44.27 4.83
CA ILE A 117 -6.45 44.86 5.58
C ILE A 117 -7.05 46.04 4.79
N ASP A 118 -6.21 46.94 4.28
CA ASP A 118 -6.67 48.09 3.50
C ASP A 118 -7.43 47.65 2.24
N LYS A 119 -6.91 46.65 1.51
CA LYS A 119 -7.58 46.08 0.35
C LYS A 119 -8.91 45.41 0.68
N ALA A 120 -9.04 44.78 1.86
CA ALA A 120 -10.32 44.22 2.30
C ALA A 120 -11.33 45.32 2.62
N LYS A 121 -10.91 46.44 3.22
CA LYS A 121 -11.79 47.58 3.50
C LYS A 121 -12.40 48.16 2.22
N GLU A 122 -11.61 48.20 1.13
CA GLU A 122 -12.06 48.70 -0.18
C GLU A 122 -13.08 47.79 -0.86
N SER A 123 -12.91 46.46 -0.82
CA SER A 123 -13.72 45.51 -1.62
C SER A 123 -14.68 44.63 -0.82
N GLY A 124 -14.54 44.61 0.50
CA GLY A 124 -15.23 43.71 1.43
C GLY A 124 -14.43 42.45 1.79
N MET A 125 -13.56 41.98 0.90
CA MET A 125 -12.74 40.78 1.14
C MET A 125 -11.42 40.83 0.37
N SER A 126 -10.34 40.38 0.98
CA SER A 126 -9.04 40.19 0.32
C SER A 126 -8.44 38.84 0.67
N ALA A 127 -7.86 38.18 -0.32
CA ALA A 127 -7.29 36.83 -0.17
C ALA A 127 -6.29 36.56 -1.30
N ASN A 128 -5.56 35.46 -1.21
CA ASN A 128 -4.72 35.01 -2.33
C ASN A 128 -5.48 34.05 -3.25
N PHE A 129 -5.29 34.20 -4.55
CA PHE A 129 -5.68 33.21 -5.56
C PHE A 129 -4.46 32.48 -6.10
N GLU A 130 -4.65 31.25 -6.55
CA GLU A 130 -3.63 30.50 -7.26
C GLU A 130 -3.10 31.29 -8.48
N ASP A 131 -1.77 31.35 -8.62
CA ASP A 131 -1.10 32.03 -9.74
C ASP A 131 -0.47 30.98 -10.68
N PRO A 132 -0.89 30.91 -11.96
CA PRO A 132 -0.31 30.01 -12.95
C PRO A 132 1.21 30.18 -13.18
N LYS A 133 1.78 31.36 -12.90
CA LYS A 133 3.22 31.61 -12.98
C LYS A 133 3.95 31.18 -11.72
N ASN A 134 3.32 31.38 -10.56
CA ASN A 134 3.88 31.15 -9.23
C ASN A 134 3.22 29.96 -8.52
N LYS A 135 2.96 28.90 -9.30
CA LYS A 135 2.12 27.78 -8.88
C LYS A 135 2.54 27.26 -7.51
N SER A 136 1.53 27.00 -6.68
CA SER A 136 1.70 26.41 -5.36
C SER A 136 2.11 24.93 -5.46
N TYR A 137 1.78 24.28 -6.59
CA TYR A 137 2.05 22.87 -6.88
C TYR A 137 2.42 22.64 -8.37
N LYS A 138 2.72 21.39 -8.79
CA LYS A 138 3.06 21.04 -10.20
C LYS A 138 1.97 21.48 -11.18
N THR A 139 0.71 21.41 -10.75
CA THR A 139 -0.47 21.85 -11.49
C THR A 139 -1.09 23.05 -10.78
N THR A 140 -1.77 23.90 -11.56
CA THR A 140 -2.49 25.06 -11.03
C THR A 140 -3.80 24.58 -10.42
N ASP A 141 -4.03 24.89 -9.15
CA ASP A 141 -5.28 24.56 -8.46
C ASP A 141 -6.42 25.48 -8.89
N THR A 142 -7.56 24.86 -9.17
CA THR A 142 -8.82 25.54 -9.47
C THR A 142 -9.87 25.16 -8.43
N VAL A 143 -11.02 25.83 -8.41
CA VAL A 143 -12.13 25.46 -7.50
C VAL A 143 -12.47 23.96 -7.61
N ARG A 144 -12.33 23.38 -8.81
CA ARG A 144 -12.49 21.93 -9.06
C ARG A 144 -11.63 21.03 -8.18
N THR A 145 -10.45 21.45 -7.75
CA THR A 145 -9.53 20.61 -6.96
C THR A 145 -10.02 20.36 -5.54
N SER A 146 -10.90 21.22 -5.04
CA SER A 146 -11.53 21.07 -3.73
C SER A 146 -12.71 20.09 -3.72
N PHE A 147 -13.10 19.53 -4.88
CA PHE A 147 -14.26 18.64 -5.03
C PHE A 147 -13.90 17.37 -5.81
N LYS A 148 -14.64 16.27 -5.63
CA LYS A 148 -14.48 15.02 -6.40
C LYS A 148 -15.12 15.13 -7.77
N ILE A 149 -16.27 15.81 -7.84
CA ILE A 149 -17.12 16.02 -9.02
C ILE A 149 -17.44 17.52 -9.13
N PRO A 150 -17.48 18.11 -10.35
CA PRO A 150 -17.90 19.50 -10.55
C PRO A 150 -19.30 19.78 -9.99
N ILE A 151 -19.53 21.00 -9.49
CA ILE A 151 -20.87 21.46 -9.08
C ILE A 151 -21.42 22.37 -10.19
N SER A 152 -22.60 22.05 -10.71
CA SER A 152 -23.16 22.67 -11.93
C SER A 152 -23.40 24.17 -11.84
N ASN A 153 -23.67 24.69 -10.63
CA ASN A 153 -24.07 26.09 -10.43
C ASN A 153 -22.87 27.02 -10.19
N TYR A 154 -21.66 26.49 -10.14
CA TYR A 154 -20.44 27.25 -9.86
C TYR A 154 -19.41 27.03 -10.98
N ASP A 155 -18.65 28.08 -11.29
CA ASP A 155 -17.51 27.99 -12.18
C ASP A 155 -16.36 27.27 -11.46
N MET A 156 -16.21 25.99 -11.78
CA MET A 156 -15.19 25.12 -11.22
C MET A 156 -13.79 25.36 -11.83
N THR A 157 -13.69 26.17 -12.90
CA THR A 157 -12.44 26.44 -13.61
C THR A 157 -11.68 27.65 -13.06
N ARG A 158 -12.32 28.46 -12.21
CA ARG A 158 -11.68 29.60 -11.54
C ARG A 158 -10.48 29.14 -10.73
N TYR A 159 -9.43 29.97 -10.68
CA TYR A 159 -8.31 29.75 -9.80
C TYR A 159 -8.78 29.66 -8.35
N ASN A 160 -8.22 28.70 -7.61
CA ASN A 160 -8.63 28.44 -6.24
C ASN A 160 -8.13 29.59 -5.35
N MET A 161 -9.00 30.15 -4.52
CA MET A 161 -8.59 31.01 -3.42
C MET A 161 -7.98 30.15 -2.31
N SER A 162 -6.77 30.52 -1.85
CA SER A 162 -6.14 29.90 -0.69
C SER A 162 -6.86 30.31 0.59
N SER A 163 -7.25 29.32 1.37
CA SER A 163 -8.00 29.53 2.61
C SER A 163 -7.13 29.87 3.83
N GLY A 164 -5.80 29.75 3.71
CA GLY A 164 -4.88 29.95 4.84
C GLY A 164 -4.58 31.41 5.20
N LEU A 165 -4.99 32.36 4.36
CA LEU A 165 -4.94 33.79 4.65
C LEU A 165 -6.11 34.50 3.96
N ILE A 166 -7.02 35.03 4.77
CA ILE A 166 -8.22 35.74 4.31
C ILE A 166 -8.43 36.95 5.21
N THR A 167 -8.72 38.12 4.64
CA THR A 167 -9.24 39.25 5.42
C THR A 167 -10.62 39.64 4.91
N VAL A 168 -11.58 39.76 5.82
CA VAL A 168 -12.92 40.28 5.55
C VAL A 168 -13.12 41.62 6.26
N ALA A 169 -13.89 42.50 5.66
CA ALA A 169 -14.24 43.81 6.21
C ALA A 169 -15.75 43.96 6.35
N ASP A 170 -16.20 44.85 7.23
CA ASP A 170 -17.62 45.11 7.46
C ASP A 170 -18.32 45.86 6.32
N THR A 171 -17.57 46.25 5.29
CA THR A 171 -18.06 46.68 3.98
C THR A 171 -18.57 45.52 3.12
N LEU A 172 -18.31 44.27 3.51
CA LEU A 172 -18.86 43.07 2.87
C LEU A 172 -20.38 43.04 2.98
N LYS A 173 -21.08 42.65 1.91
CA LYS A 173 -22.55 42.56 1.91
C LYS A 173 -22.99 41.17 2.39
N ASP A 174 -24.13 41.12 3.07
CA ASP A 174 -24.80 39.88 3.50
C ASP A 174 -23.96 38.94 4.39
N TYR A 175 -22.93 39.46 5.08
CA TYR A 175 -22.06 38.65 5.95
C TYR A 175 -22.83 37.97 7.09
N ASP A 176 -23.97 38.54 7.51
CA ASP A 176 -24.87 37.99 8.53
C ASP A 176 -25.46 36.62 8.16
N LYS A 177 -25.43 36.24 6.88
CA LYS A 177 -25.95 34.95 6.39
C LYS A 177 -24.84 33.94 6.09
N MET A 178 -23.60 34.40 5.92
CA MET A 178 -22.49 33.62 5.36
C MET A 178 -22.05 32.47 6.26
N THR A 179 -21.92 32.70 7.57
CA THR A 179 -21.49 31.65 8.52
C THR A 179 -22.41 30.44 8.48
N LYS A 180 -23.73 30.68 8.60
CA LYS A 180 -24.73 29.62 8.54
C LYS A 180 -24.69 28.90 7.19
N TRP A 181 -24.61 29.67 6.10
CA TRP A 181 -24.54 29.12 4.75
C TRP A 181 -23.33 28.19 4.57
N CYS A 182 -22.14 28.58 5.06
CA CYS A 182 -20.94 27.74 4.99
C CYS A 182 -21.14 26.39 5.67
N PHE A 183 -21.73 26.38 6.87
CA PHE A 183 -21.99 25.14 7.60
C PHE A 183 -23.03 24.26 6.91
N ASP A 184 -24.13 24.84 6.42
CA ASP A 184 -25.15 24.11 5.68
C ASP A 184 -24.56 23.46 4.42
N LYS A 185 -23.77 24.20 3.63
CA LYS A 185 -23.13 23.69 2.42
C LYS A 185 -22.01 22.69 2.67
N THR A 186 -21.32 22.80 3.80
CA THR A 186 -20.35 21.78 4.24
C THR A 186 -21.03 20.43 4.44
N ILE A 187 -22.24 20.42 5.03
CA ILE A 187 -23.04 19.22 5.20
C ILE A 187 -23.59 18.72 3.86
N GLU A 188 -24.15 19.62 3.05
CA GLU A 188 -24.74 19.30 1.74
C GLU A 188 -23.72 18.64 0.79
N TYR A 189 -22.49 19.15 0.74
CA TYR A 189 -21.46 18.67 -0.19
C TYR A 189 -20.44 17.73 0.46
N ALA A 190 -20.67 17.24 1.68
CA ALA A 190 -19.70 16.48 2.44
C ALA A 190 -19.06 15.31 1.66
N GLU A 191 -19.86 14.52 0.95
CA GLU A 191 -19.35 13.37 0.17
C GLU A 191 -18.51 13.78 -1.05
N ASN A 192 -18.72 14.99 -1.56
CA ASN A 192 -18.04 15.53 -2.73
C ASN A 192 -16.79 16.36 -2.36
N LEU A 193 -16.62 16.79 -1.12
CA LEU A 193 -15.50 17.65 -0.72
C LEU A 193 -14.18 16.86 -0.61
N VAL A 194 -13.09 17.49 -1.07
CA VAL A 194 -11.69 17.04 -0.93
C VAL A 194 -10.93 17.97 0.02
N LEU A 195 -11.15 19.29 -0.13
CA LEU A 195 -10.65 20.34 0.76
C LEU A 195 -11.87 21.08 1.32
N PRO A 196 -12.44 20.64 2.46
CA PRO A 196 -13.80 21.02 2.84
C PRO A 196 -14.00 22.53 3.00
N ASP A 197 -13.18 23.19 3.79
CA ASP A 197 -13.28 24.61 4.07
C ASP A 197 -12.93 25.48 2.86
N GLN A 198 -11.84 25.15 2.14
CA GLN A 198 -11.41 25.88 0.95
C GLN A 198 -12.43 25.76 -0.18
N GLY A 199 -13.01 24.58 -0.40
CA GLY A 199 -14.05 24.35 -1.39
C GLY A 199 -15.28 25.21 -1.13
N ILE A 200 -15.78 25.18 0.11
CA ILE A 200 -16.97 25.94 0.52
C ILE A 200 -16.75 27.45 0.44
N LEU A 201 -15.59 27.97 0.86
CA LEU A 201 -15.29 29.39 0.74
C LEU A 201 -15.19 29.85 -0.73
N ASN A 202 -14.67 29.00 -1.61
CA ASN A 202 -14.59 29.34 -3.04
C ASN A 202 -15.96 29.38 -3.73
N ILE A 203 -16.90 28.50 -3.36
CA ILE A 203 -18.27 28.59 -3.88
C ILE A 203 -19.07 29.69 -3.19
N LEU A 204 -18.77 30.05 -1.94
CA LEU A 204 -19.35 31.21 -1.25
C LEU A 204 -19.09 32.51 -2.01
N ILE A 205 -17.84 32.71 -2.46
CA ILE A 205 -17.45 33.90 -3.24
C ILE A 205 -18.35 34.06 -4.47
N GLN A 206 -18.72 32.94 -5.10
CA GLN A 206 -19.58 32.94 -6.29
C GLN A 206 -21.05 33.14 -5.91
N GLU A 207 -21.53 32.45 -4.88
CA GLU A 207 -22.91 32.51 -4.40
C GLU A 207 -23.32 33.93 -4.01
N PHE A 208 -22.46 34.62 -3.25
CA PHE A 208 -22.73 35.96 -2.74
C PHE A 208 -22.15 37.07 -3.63
N ASN A 209 -21.58 36.70 -4.78
CA ASN A 209 -20.92 37.63 -5.71
C ASN A 209 -19.91 38.55 -4.99
N VAL A 210 -19.06 37.95 -4.14
CA VAL A 210 -18.09 38.67 -3.31
C VAL A 210 -16.98 39.22 -4.19
N ASN A 211 -16.73 40.53 -4.09
CA ASN A 211 -15.60 41.16 -4.73
C ASN A 211 -14.32 40.92 -3.91
N VAL A 212 -13.53 39.92 -4.29
CA VAL A 212 -12.30 39.57 -3.59
C VAL A 212 -11.10 40.25 -4.25
N THR A 213 -10.42 41.12 -3.51
CA THR A 213 -9.15 41.70 -3.96
C THR A 213 -8.03 40.67 -3.81
N CYS A 214 -7.40 40.27 -4.91
CA CYS A 214 -6.24 39.39 -4.88
C CYS A 214 -5.01 40.11 -4.29
N VAL A 215 -4.30 39.47 -3.36
CA VAL A 215 -3.14 40.10 -2.69
C VAL A 215 -1.80 39.41 -2.95
N GLY A 216 -1.77 38.17 -3.44
CA GLY A 216 -0.51 37.46 -3.65
C GLY A 216 0.11 37.61 -5.03
N GLU A 217 -0.14 38.73 -5.72
CA GLU A 217 0.63 39.08 -6.93
C GLU A 217 2.14 38.98 -6.62
N ASN A 218 2.87 38.30 -7.52
CA ASN A 218 4.30 37.99 -7.36
C ASN A 218 4.66 37.18 -6.09
N GLY A 219 3.70 36.43 -5.52
CA GLY A 219 3.92 35.53 -4.38
C GLY A 219 3.99 36.22 -3.01
N ALA A 220 3.64 37.51 -2.90
CA ALA A 220 3.83 38.28 -1.67
C ALA A 220 3.17 37.64 -0.43
N TYR A 221 1.89 37.28 -0.49
CA TYR A 221 1.12 36.82 0.68
C TYR A 221 0.86 35.31 0.70
N CYS A 222 1.39 34.57 -0.27
CA CYS A 222 1.21 33.13 -0.36
C CYS A 222 2.41 32.48 -1.05
N PHE A 223 3.61 32.74 -0.51
CA PHE A 223 4.83 32.14 -1.02
C PHE A 223 4.95 30.71 -0.53
N TYR A 224 4.76 29.73 -1.41
CA TYR A 224 5.07 28.33 -1.08
C TYR A 224 6.58 28.08 -1.21
N PRO A 225 7.27 27.69 -0.13
CA PRO A 225 8.71 27.50 -0.18
C PRO A 225 9.07 26.23 -0.95
N SER A 226 9.87 26.35 -2.01
CA SER A 226 10.41 25.25 -2.79
C SER A 226 11.89 25.47 -3.09
N TYR A 227 12.60 24.41 -3.49
CA TYR A 227 14.04 24.50 -3.74
C TYR A 227 14.39 25.60 -4.75
N LYS A 228 15.28 26.52 -4.36
CA LYS A 228 15.77 27.68 -5.14
C LYS A 228 14.69 28.65 -5.63
N ARG A 229 13.50 28.66 -5.03
CA ARG A 229 12.51 29.71 -5.30
C ARG A 229 12.90 30.98 -4.54
N ASP A 230 12.90 32.11 -5.23
CA ASP A 230 13.24 33.41 -4.63
C ASP A 230 12.11 33.93 -3.73
N ALA A 231 12.36 33.99 -2.41
CA ALA A 231 11.43 34.47 -1.41
C ALA A 231 11.56 35.97 -1.10
N SER A 232 12.38 36.72 -1.84
CA SER A 232 12.69 38.14 -1.57
C SER A 232 11.44 39.04 -1.50
N ASN A 233 10.43 38.76 -2.30
CA ASN A 233 9.16 39.51 -2.32
C ASN A 233 8.11 38.99 -1.33
N ALA A 234 8.37 37.87 -0.65
CA ALA A 234 7.40 37.26 0.27
C ALA A 234 7.20 38.15 1.51
N LYS A 235 5.95 38.51 1.78
CA LYS A 235 5.44 39.00 3.08
C LYS A 235 5.05 37.84 3.98
N ILE A 236 4.56 36.74 3.40
CA ILE A 236 4.26 35.49 4.09
C ILE A 236 4.84 34.32 3.30
N VAL A 237 5.67 33.51 3.96
CA VAL A 237 6.06 32.17 3.51
C VAL A 237 5.13 31.17 4.17
N HIS A 238 4.36 30.44 3.37
CA HIS A 238 3.33 29.51 3.85
C HIS A 238 3.74 28.06 3.57
N ALA A 239 4.05 27.31 4.63
CA ALA A 239 4.48 25.92 4.56
C ALA A 239 3.27 24.96 4.57
N TRP A 240 2.37 25.11 3.61
CA TRP A 240 1.14 24.30 3.53
C TRP A 240 1.41 22.87 3.05
N GLY A 241 0.43 21.97 3.23
CA GLY A 241 0.56 20.55 2.88
C GLY A 241 1.41 19.76 3.88
N THR A 242 2.17 18.78 3.40
CA THR A 242 2.99 17.88 4.24
C THR A 242 4.35 18.47 4.63
N ARG A 243 4.85 19.45 3.88
CA ARG A 243 6.13 20.14 4.12
C ARG A 243 5.94 21.28 5.12
N LYS A 244 6.20 21.02 6.40
CA LYS A 244 6.11 22.01 7.50
C LYS A 244 7.49 22.48 7.94
N PHE A 245 7.60 23.68 8.50
CA PHE A 245 8.85 24.19 9.09
C PHE A 245 9.45 23.25 10.14
N TRP A 246 8.61 22.51 10.87
CA TRP A 246 9.01 21.52 11.88
C TRP A 246 9.11 20.08 11.37
N LYS A 247 8.89 19.83 10.08
CA LYS A 247 8.98 18.49 9.45
C LYS A 247 9.95 18.42 8.28
N SER A 248 10.46 19.56 7.82
CA SER A 248 11.38 19.62 6.68
C SER A 248 12.71 20.21 7.13
N TRP A 249 13.75 19.38 7.10
CA TRP A 249 15.12 19.80 7.37
C TRP A 249 15.57 20.95 6.46
N TYR A 250 15.18 20.90 5.18
CA TYR A 250 15.40 22.00 4.25
C TYR A 250 14.74 23.31 4.72
N LEU A 251 13.45 23.29 5.04
CA LEU A 251 12.75 24.51 5.48
C LEU A 251 13.29 25.04 6.80
N PHE A 252 13.57 24.15 7.76
CA PHE A 252 14.18 24.50 9.03
C PHE A 252 15.49 25.27 8.86
N LYS A 253 16.36 24.82 7.95
CA LYS A 253 17.65 25.47 7.69
C LYS A 253 17.56 26.69 6.77
N THR A 254 16.60 26.71 5.84
CA THR A 254 16.40 27.80 4.87
C THR A 254 15.72 29.01 5.51
N TYR A 255 14.80 28.77 6.46
CA TYR A 255 14.01 29.80 7.14
C TYR A 255 14.23 29.76 8.66
N PRO A 256 15.46 30.01 9.14
CA PRO A 256 15.82 29.84 10.55
C PRO A 256 15.02 30.76 11.48
N LYS A 257 14.59 31.93 10.99
CA LYS A 257 13.80 32.91 11.75
C LYS A 257 12.52 32.30 12.33
N TRP A 258 11.86 31.40 11.61
CA TRP A 258 10.67 30.70 12.11
C TRP A 258 10.96 29.94 13.43
N TYR A 259 12.10 29.26 13.46
CA TYR A 259 12.54 28.51 14.63
C TYR A 259 13.11 29.41 15.74
N GLU A 260 13.68 30.56 15.41
CA GLU A 260 14.10 31.56 16.41
C GLU A 260 12.91 32.04 17.25
N TYR A 261 11.78 32.35 16.62
CA TYR A 261 10.53 32.67 17.33
C TYR A 261 10.00 31.49 18.15
N TYR A 262 10.21 30.26 17.67
CA TYR A 262 9.84 29.07 18.43
C TYR A 262 10.69 28.94 19.70
N LYS A 263 12.00 29.21 19.62
CA LYS A 263 12.86 29.27 20.81
C LYS A 263 12.46 30.39 21.75
N GLU A 264 12.00 31.53 21.23
CA GLU A 264 11.50 32.62 22.06
C GLU A 264 10.25 32.21 22.83
N TRP A 265 9.30 31.52 22.19
CA TRP A 265 8.15 30.92 22.86
C TRP A 265 8.57 30.01 24.03
N LEU A 266 9.55 29.13 23.82
CA LEU A 266 10.08 28.26 24.88
C LEU A 266 10.74 29.07 26.01
N LYS A 267 11.46 30.16 25.69
CA LYS A 267 12.08 31.04 26.70
C LYS A 267 11.06 31.76 27.57
N LEU A 268 9.89 32.09 27.03
CA LEU A 268 8.77 32.65 27.78
C LEU A 268 8.09 31.60 28.69
N GLY A 269 8.54 30.35 28.62
CA GLY A 269 7.99 29.24 29.40
C GLY A 269 6.83 28.52 28.71
N GLY A 270 6.60 28.76 27.42
CA GLY A 270 5.54 28.10 26.67
C GLY A 270 5.76 26.60 26.51
N SER A 271 4.69 25.87 26.20
CA SER A 271 4.74 24.42 25.96
C SER A 271 5.62 24.04 24.76
N ASP A 272 6.34 22.93 24.90
CA ASP A 272 7.07 22.31 23.80
C ASP A 272 6.13 21.33 23.06
N CYS A 273 6.06 21.47 21.74
CA CYS A 273 5.37 20.55 20.84
C CYS A 273 6.25 20.11 19.68
N LEU A 274 7.48 20.64 19.59
CA LEU A 274 8.46 20.36 18.56
C LEU A 274 9.70 19.80 19.27
N GLY A 275 9.87 18.49 19.20
CA GLY A 275 11.12 17.87 19.64
C GLY A 275 12.33 18.34 18.84
N GLU A 276 13.45 17.65 18.99
CA GLU A 276 14.63 17.95 18.18
C GLU A 276 14.30 17.82 16.68
N ILE A 277 14.48 18.91 15.95
CA ILE A 277 14.34 18.91 14.49
C ILE A 277 15.61 18.28 13.93
N LYS A 278 15.45 17.16 13.21
CA LYS A 278 16.53 16.43 12.55
C LYS A 278 16.05 15.89 11.20
N PRO A 279 16.96 15.63 10.24
CA PRO A 279 16.59 15.00 8.98
C PRO A 279 16.08 13.57 9.19
N ASP A 280 15.15 13.10 8.35
CA ASP A 280 14.73 11.70 8.36
C ASP A 280 15.86 10.79 7.87
N VAL A 281 16.67 11.28 6.93
CA VAL A 281 17.75 10.52 6.29
C VAL A 281 19.04 11.35 6.25
N SER A 282 20.15 10.74 6.65
CA SER A 282 21.50 11.23 6.35
C SER A 282 22.06 10.40 5.21
N ILE A 283 22.33 11.07 4.09
CA ILE A 283 22.84 10.45 2.88
C ILE A 283 24.36 10.58 2.89
N ILE A 284 25.07 9.47 2.81
CA ILE A 284 26.53 9.46 2.83
C ILE A 284 27.03 9.18 1.42
N ILE A 285 27.83 10.10 0.89
CA ILE A 285 28.48 9.99 -0.41
C ILE A 285 29.99 10.09 -0.20
N PRO A 286 30.72 8.96 -0.15
CA PRO A 286 32.18 8.98 -0.17
C PRO A 286 32.66 9.37 -1.58
N MET A 287 33.68 10.23 -1.66
CA MET A 287 34.13 10.79 -2.93
C MET A 287 35.64 10.68 -3.07
N TYR A 288 36.09 10.10 -4.19
CA TYR A 288 37.51 10.10 -4.55
C TYR A 288 37.67 10.34 -6.06
N LYS A 289 38.07 11.57 -6.40
CA LYS A 289 38.22 12.02 -7.80
C LYS A 289 36.99 11.72 -8.70
N PRO A 290 35.75 12.06 -8.27
CA PRO A 290 34.55 11.91 -9.10
C PRO A 290 34.66 12.63 -10.43
N LYS A 291 33.96 12.09 -11.43
CA LYS A 291 33.66 12.84 -12.65
C LYS A 291 32.60 13.89 -12.34
N VAL A 292 32.97 15.17 -12.47
CA VAL A 292 32.12 16.33 -12.16
C VAL A 292 30.74 16.26 -12.82
N GLU A 293 30.64 15.78 -14.05
CA GLU A 293 29.36 15.65 -14.75
C GLU A 293 28.42 14.64 -14.07
N TYR A 294 28.93 13.50 -13.62
CA TYR A 294 28.12 12.46 -12.99
C TYR A 294 27.71 12.89 -11.59
N PHE A 295 28.62 13.51 -10.85
CA PHE A 295 28.32 14.09 -9.55
C PHE A 295 27.20 15.15 -9.61
N LYS A 296 27.19 16.00 -10.64
CA LYS A 296 26.09 16.94 -10.88
C LYS A 296 24.76 16.23 -11.09
N GLN A 297 24.74 15.11 -11.82
CA GLN A 297 23.51 14.35 -12.09
C GLN A 297 22.92 13.76 -10.80
N ILE A 298 23.74 13.16 -9.93
CA ILE A 298 23.26 12.59 -8.67
C ILE A 298 22.80 13.69 -7.70
N LEU A 299 23.51 14.82 -7.63
CA LEU A 299 23.05 15.97 -6.84
C LEU A 299 21.72 16.54 -7.34
N ASP A 300 21.51 16.64 -8.66
CA ASP A 300 20.22 17.07 -9.22
C ASP A 300 19.10 16.08 -8.88
N ASP A 301 19.39 14.77 -8.96
CA ASP A 301 18.43 13.73 -8.58
C ASP A 301 18.04 13.82 -7.09
N LEU A 302 18.98 14.21 -6.22
CA LEU A 302 18.75 14.40 -4.78
C LEU A 302 18.05 15.73 -4.46
N LEU A 303 18.63 16.85 -4.85
CA LEU A 303 18.21 18.18 -4.41
C LEU A 303 16.93 18.67 -5.09
N ILE A 304 16.67 18.24 -6.33
CA ILE A 304 15.57 18.74 -7.17
C ILE A 304 14.48 17.69 -7.32
N LYS A 305 14.84 16.44 -7.64
CA LYS A 305 13.89 15.45 -8.16
C LYS A 305 13.22 14.59 -7.10
N GLN A 306 13.66 14.60 -5.85
CA GLN A 306 13.07 13.75 -4.82
C GLN A 306 11.60 14.13 -4.53
N GLU A 307 10.72 13.13 -4.52
CA GLU A 307 9.26 13.24 -4.44
C GLU A 307 8.69 12.29 -3.37
N GLN A 308 7.62 12.74 -2.72
CA GLN A 308 6.78 11.95 -1.81
C GLN A 308 5.37 11.80 -2.39
N GLU A 309 4.44 11.27 -1.58
CA GLU A 309 3.03 11.11 -1.96
C GLU A 309 2.41 12.37 -2.54
N HIS A 310 1.47 12.16 -3.47
CA HIS A 310 0.82 13.23 -4.21
C HIS A 310 1.82 14.20 -4.84
N GLY A 311 2.98 13.73 -5.31
CA GLY A 311 3.97 14.47 -6.12
C GLY A 311 4.58 15.71 -5.47
N PHE A 312 4.45 15.88 -4.15
CA PHE A 312 5.18 16.91 -3.40
C PHE A 312 6.67 16.59 -3.35
N GLN A 313 7.50 17.62 -3.21
CA GLN A 313 8.94 17.44 -3.01
C GLN A 313 9.19 16.70 -1.69
N TYR A 314 10.15 15.78 -1.67
CA TYR A 314 10.70 15.20 -0.45
C TYR A 314 12.05 15.85 -0.18
N ASP A 315 12.19 16.55 0.94
CA ASP A 315 13.38 17.35 1.26
C ASP A 315 13.86 17.21 2.71
N ASN A 316 13.29 16.26 3.46
CA ASN A 316 13.64 16.03 4.85
C ASN A 316 14.87 15.12 4.99
N PHE A 317 15.99 15.54 4.42
CA PHE A 317 17.26 14.80 4.46
C PHE A 317 18.46 15.76 4.50
N GLU A 318 19.61 15.24 4.92
CA GLU A 318 20.92 15.88 4.72
C GLU A 318 21.81 15.01 3.83
N ILE A 319 22.76 15.65 3.15
CA ILE A 319 23.77 15.01 2.32
C ILE A 319 25.13 15.28 2.96
N ILE A 320 25.88 14.23 3.25
CA ILE A 320 27.22 14.28 3.81
C ILE A 320 28.18 13.81 2.74
N LEU A 321 28.86 14.77 2.12
CA LEU A 321 29.91 14.55 1.13
C LEU A 321 31.23 14.37 1.87
N VAL A 322 31.84 13.19 1.76
CA VAL A 322 33.12 12.89 2.40
C VAL A 322 34.19 12.74 1.31
N VAL A 323 35.00 13.78 1.14
CA VAL A 323 36.10 13.79 0.16
C VAL A 323 37.33 13.09 0.76
N ASP A 324 37.75 12.02 0.12
CA ASP A 324 38.85 11.17 0.57
C ASP A 324 40.22 11.73 0.14
N GLY A 325 40.72 12.68 0.93
CA GLY A 325 41.97 13.39 0.73
C GLY A 325 41.75 14.83 0.23
N ASN A 326 42.74 15.70 0.45
CA ASN A 326 42.68 17.12 0.09
C ASN A 326 43.44 17.47 -1.21
N GLU A 327 43.90 16.44 -1.95
CA GLU A 327 44.79 16.56 -3.12
C GLU A 327 44.14 17.26 -4.35
N ASN A 328 42.81 17.47 -4.36
CA ASN A 328 42.06 17.93 -5.53
C ASN A 328 41.35 19.26 -5.26
N ASP A 329 42.12 20.34 -5.35
CA ASP A 329 41.64 21.72 -5.15
C ASP A 329 40.48 22.09 -6.07
N GLU A 330 40.47 21.61 -7.32
CA GLU A 330 39.40 21.93 -8.28
C GLU A 330 38.05 21.36 -7.82
N LEU A 331 38.04 20.09 -7.40
CA LEU A 331 36.85 19.45 -6.84
C LEU A 331 36.40 20.15 -5.56
N ILE A 332 37.32 20.42 -4.63
CA ILE A 332 37.00 21.08 -3.36
C ILE A 332 36.39 22.47 -3.62
N ASN A 333 36.99 23.24 -4.52
CA ASN A 333 36.48 24.57 -4.90
C ASN A 333 35.13 24.48 -5.64
N LEU A 334 34.87 23.42 -6.40
CA LEU A 334 33.55 23.16 -6.99
C LEU A 334 32.52 22.85 -5.90
N LEU A 335 32.84 21.95 -4.96
CA LEU A 335 31.94 21.54 -3.88
C LEU A 335 31.58 22.70 -2.95
N LYS A 336 32.55 23.57 -2.65
CA LYS A 336 32.34 24.80 -1.86
C LYS A 336 31.37 25.79 -2.51
N LYS A 337 31.08 25.68 -3.80
CA LYS A 337 30.09 26.54 -4.51
C LYS A 337 28.64 26.05 -4.35
N TYR A 338 28.42 24.84 -3.81
CA TYR A 338 27.07 24.36 -3.54
C TYR A 338 26.55 24.96 -2.24
N ASP A 339 25.77 26.02 -2.38
CA ASP A 339 25.08 26.69 -1.28
C ASP A 339 23.66 26.11 -1.11
N ASP A 340 23.58 24.85 -0.65
CA ASP A 340 22.33 24.22 -0.23
C ASP A 340 22.44 23.82 1.24
N PRO A 341 21.49 24.22 2.10
CA PRO A 341 21.57 23.98 3.54
C PRO A 341 21.51 22.49 3.96
N ARG A 342 21.15 21.60 3.04
CA ARG A 342 21.17 20.14 3.25
C ARG A 342 22.56 19.54 3.01
N VAL A 343 23.48 20.23 2.34
CA VAL A 343 24.79 19.68 1.96
C VAL A 343 25.83 20.03 3.02
N ASN A 344 26.45 18.99 3.60
CA ASN A 344 27.57 19.08 4.52
C ASN A 344 28.82 18.49 3.85
N LEU A 345 29.89 19.28 3.74
CA LEU A 345 31.16 18.87 3.15
C LEU A 345 32.18 18.53 4.26
N ILE A 346 32.73 17.32 4.20
CA ILE A 346 33.84 16.85 5.04
C ILE A 346 35.00 16.48 4.12
N ILE A 347 36.20 16.97 4.42
CA ILE A 347 37.42 16.70 3.66
C ILE A 347 38.40 15.99 4.59
N ASN A 348 38.79 14.77 4.23
CA ASN A 348 39.85 14.07 4.96
C ASN A 348 41.19 14.75 4.68
N GLU A 349 42.03 14.91 5.71
CA GLU A 349 43.36 15.52 5.56
C GLU A 349 44.28 14.71 4.64
N GLU A 350 44.13 13.39 4.66
CA GLU A 350 44.88 12.43 3.86
C GLU A 350 43.95 11.39 3.24
N ARG A 351 44.44 10.66 2.24
CA ARG A 351 43.71 9.55 1.64
C ARG A 351 43.56 8.39 2.63
N ALA A 352 42.34 8.18 3.10
CA ALA A 352 41.95 7.28 4.17
C ALA A 352 41.18 6.05 3.66
N GLY A 353 40.69 6.07 2.43
CA GLY A 353 39.92 4.99 1.82
C GLY A 353 38.41 5.06 2.10
N ILE A 354 37.65 4.28 1.33
CA ILE A 354 36.18 4.30 1.36
C ILE A 354 35.60 3.90 2.72
N ALA A 355 36.14 2.86 3.36
CA ALA A 355 35.66 2.38 4.66
C ALA A 355 35.76 3.45 5.77
N LYS A 356 36.91 4.12 5.88
CA LYS A 356 37.12 5.22 6.84
C LYS A 356 36.24 6.42 6.50
N SER A 357 36.12 6.78 5.23
CA SER A 357 35.23 7.86 4.78
C SER A 357 33.75 7.58 5.11
N LEU A 358 33.27 6.36 4.90
CA LEU A 358 31.92 5.94 5.29
C LEU A 358 31.71 6.03 6.80
N ASN A 359 32.68 5.55 7.60
CA ASN A 359 32.62 5.65 9.06
C ASN A 359 32.57 7.12 9.53
N ILE A 360 33.37 8.01 8.93
CA ILE A 360 33.34 9.45 9.22
C ILE A 360 31.95 10.02 8.89
N GLY A 361 31.38 9.66 7.73
CA GLY A 361 30.02 10.04 7.35
C GLY A 361 28.97 9.59 8.36
N ILE A 362 28.99 8.33 8.78
CA ILE A 362 28.02 7.76 9.74
C ILE A 362 28.13 8.44 11.10
N LYS A 363 29.35 8.75 11.56
CA LYS A 363 29.58 9.44 12.83
C LYS A 363 29.05 10.87 12.82
N ASN A 364 29.09 11.55 11.68
CA ASN A 364 28.59 12.92 11.52
C ASN A 364 27.10 13.01 11.13
N ALA A 365 26.46 11.88 10.78
CA ALA A 365 25.05 11.81 10.46
C ALA A 365 24.15 12.18 11.64
N LYS A 366 23.12 12.98 11.40
CA LYS A 366 22.13 13.41 12.41
C LYS A 366 20.84 12.60 12.38
N ALA A 367 20.53 11.96 11.25
CA ALA A 367 19.31 11.18 11.09
C ALA A 367 19.37 9.82 11.78
N ASP A 368 18.19 9.25 12.00
CA ASP A 368 18.04 7.87 12.47
C ASP A 368 18.25 6.86 11.33
N TYR A 369 18.04 7.27 10.08
CA TYR A 369 18.27 6.47 8.90
C TYR A 369 19.49 6.95 8.13
N ILE A 370 20.36 6.02 7.76
CA ILE A 370 21.51 6.26 6.89
C ILE A 370 21.22 5.68 5.52
N ALA A 371 21.33 6.49 4.47
CA ALA A 371 21.33 6.02 3.09
C ALA A 371 22.74 6.14 2.50
N ARG A 372 23.14 5.14 1.71
CA ARG A 372 24.43 5.15 0.99
C ARG A 372 24.18 5.41 -0.50
N ILE A 373 25.00 6.24 -1.13
CA ILE A 373 24.90 6.58 -2.56
C ILE A 373 26.32 6.78 -3.13
N ASP A 374 26.57 6.33 -4.36
CA ASP A 374 27.83 6.62 -5.09
C ASP A 374 27.79 7.99 -5.79
N ASP A 375 28.97 8.58 -5.99
CA ASP A 375 29.12 9.92 -6.56
C ASP A 375 28.93 9.99 -8.09
N ASP A 376 28.74 8.85 -8.77
CA ASP A 376 28.63 8.75 -10.22
C ASP A 376 27.35 8.07 -10.75
N ASP A 377 26.46 7.68 -9.86
CA ASP A 377 25.24 6.91 -10.14
C ASP A 377 23.99 7.77 -10.35
N ARG A 378 22.83 7.13 -10.53
CA ARG A 378 21.52 7.79 -10.63
C ARG A 378 20.51 7.10 -9.69
N ILE A 379 19.51 7.84 -9.22
CA ILE A 379 18.49 7.32 -8.30
C ILE A 379 17.08 7.65 -8.76
N ALA A 380 16.13 6.80 -8.39
CA ALA A 380 14.72 7.08 -8.63
C ALA A 380 14.25 8.27 -7.78
N LYS A 381 13.32 9.06 -8.35
CA LYS A 381 12.75 10.25 -7.72
C LYS A 381 12.02 9.99 -6.40
N ASN A 382 11.58 8.77 -6.15
CA ASN A 382 10.81 8.38 -4.96
C ASN A 382 11.60 7.45 -4.04
N ARG A 383 12.90 7.22 -4.28
CA ARG A 383 13.72 6.26 -3.52
C ARG A 383 13.69 6.56 -2.03
N LEU A 384 14.10 7.78 -1.64
CA LEU A 384 14.28 8.11 -0.23
C LEU A 384 12.96 8.00 0.54
N TYR A 385 11.89 8.56 -0.01
CA TYR A 385 10.55 8.50 0.60
C TYR A 385 10.07 7.05 0.76
N LYS A 386 10.20 6.21 -0.28
CA LYS A 386 9.77 4.81 -0.22
C LYS A 386 10.54 4.00 0.82
N GLN A 387 11.86 4.20 0.92
CA GLN A 387 12.67 3.49 1.91
C GLN A 387 12.38 3.95 3.34
N VAL A 388 12.20 5.25 3.57
CA VAL A 388 11.78 5.78 4.88
C VAL A 388 10.39 5.25 5.26
N LYS A 389 9.43 5.29 4.33
CA LYS A 389 8.09 4.74 4.55
C LYS A 389 8.14 3.25 4.90
N TYR A 390 8.90 2.46 4.13
CA TYR A 390 9.07 1.03 4.37
C TYR A 390 9.61 0.75 5.78
N LEU A 391 10.70 1.43 6.18
CA LEU A 391 11.26 1.27 7.53
C LEU A 391 10.29 1.75 8.62
N ASN A 392 9.53 2.82 8.41
CA ASN A 392 8.53 3.27 9.39
C ASN A 392 7.39 2.26 9.58
N GLU A 393 6.97 1.58 8.50
CA GLU A 393 5.92 0.55 8.52
C GLU A 393 6.41 -0.81 9.04
N HIS A 394 7.72 -1.08 8.95
CA HIS A 394 8.35 -2.35 9.32
C HIS A 394 9.40 -2.13 10.41
N SER A 395 8.93 -1.93 11.65
CA SER A 395 9.79 -1.63 12.80
C SER A 395 10.83 -2.70 13.12
N ASP A 396 10.64 -3.94 12.65
CA ASP A 396 11.56 -5.06 12.86
C ASP A 396 12.63 -5.19 11.77
N ILE A 397 12.59 -4.40 10.70
CA ILE A 397 13.63 -4.39 9.65
C ILE A 397 14.72 -3.38 10.02
N ASP A 398 15.98 -3.81 9.96
CA ASP A 398 17.16 -3.00 10.27
C ASP A 398 17.76 -2.32 9.04
N LEU A 399 17.69 -3.00 7.89
CA LEU A 399 18.21 -2.54 6.60
C LEU A 399 17.20 -2.82 5.50
N VAL A 400 16.91 -1.83 4.66
CA VAL A 400 16.12 -1.98 3.44
C VAL A 400 16.98 -1.74 2.21
N THR A 401 16.81 -2.58 1.20
CA THR A 401 17.39 -2.44 -0.13
C THR A 401 16.29 -2.31 -1.18
N SER A 402 16.66 -2.18 -2.45
CA SER A 402 15.75 -2.21 -3.59
C SER A 402 16.39 -2.96 -4.75
N ASN A 403 15.62 -3.22 -5.78
CA ASN A 403 16.21 -3.63 -7.04
C ASN A 403 16.95 -2.47 -7.67
N PHE A 404 17.79 -2.81 -8.63
CA PHE A 404 18.64 -1.85 -9.29
C PHE A 404 18.90 -2.25 -10.75
N GLU A 405 19.19 -1.26 -11.58
CA GLU A 405 19.58 -1.48 -12.97
C GLU A 405 21.04 -1.06 -13.15
N TYR A 406 21.87 -1.94 -13.68
CA TYR A 406 23.13 -1.52 -14.27
C TYR A 406 22.86 -0.77 -15.56
N PHE A 407 23.53 0.35 -15.78
CA PHE A 407 23.47 1.10 -17.04
C PHE A 407 24.85 1.58 -17.48
N GLY A 408 25.02 1.86 -18.78
CA GLY A 408 26.32 2.19 -19.38
C GLY A 408 26.79 1.07 -20.30
N ASP A 409 27.94 0.48 -19.98
CA ASP A 409 28.48 -0.66 -20.74
C ASP A 409 27.67 -1.95 -20.51
N MET A 410 26.94 -2.03 -19.39
CA MET A 410 25.99 -3.09 -19.05
C MET A 410 24.59 -2.47 -18.93
N ASN A 411 23.54 -3.20 -19.32
CA ASN A 411 22.15 -2.77 -19.20
C ASN A 411 21.31 -3.93 -18.67
N GLU A 412 21.35 -4.15 -17.35
CA GLU A 412 20.83 -5.34 -16.68
C GLU A 412 20.11 -4.96 -15.38
N GLU A 413 18.85 -5.35 -15.24
CA GLU A 413 18.08 -5.21 -14.00
C GLU A 413 18.35 -6.41 -13.09
N ARG A 414 18.60 -6.13 -11.80
CA ARG A 414 18.89 -7.12 -10.78
C ARG A 414 17.98 -6.99 -9.58
N ILE A 415 17.56 -8.17 -9.12
CA ILE A 415 16.83 -8.38 -7.87
C ILE A 415 17.79 -8.22 -6.69
N SER A 416 17.34 -7.56 -5.62
CA SER A 416 18.01 -7.63 -4.32
C SER A 416 17.36 -8.67 -3.42
N PHE A 417 18.17 -9.49 -2.75
CA PHE A 417 17.65 -10.46 -1.80
C PHE A 417 17.26 -9.81 -0.46
N GLU A 418 16.26 -10.39 0.21
CA GLU A 418 15.80 -9.99 1.53
C GLU A 418 15.80 -11.17 2.53
N GLY A 419 15.62 -10.85 3.81
CA GLY A 419 15.48 -11.80 4.90
C GLY A 419 16.57 -12.87 4.95
N GLU A 420 16.16 -14.11 5.23
CA GLU A 420 17.05 -15.27 5.31
C GLU A 420 17.74 -15.60 3.98
N MET A 421 17.15 -15.21 2.85
CA MET A 421 17.79 -15.41 1.55
C MET A 421 19.00 -14.48 1.37
N ALA A 422 18.90 -13.22 1.83
CA ALA A 422 20.05 -12.31 1.84
C ALA A 422 21.19 -12.86 2.72
N HIS A 423 20.85 -13.40 3.89
CA HIS A 423 21.83 -14.02 4.77
C HIS A 423 22.47 -15.26 4.13
N ALA A 424 21.67 -16.19 3.60
CA ALA A 424 22.19 -17.38 2.93
C ALA A 424 23.06 -17.04 1.71
N TRP A 425 22.63 -16.08 0.89
CA TRP A 425 23.39 -15.61 -0.27
C TRP A 425 24.74 -15.01 0.11
N SER A 426 24.82 -14.40 1.30
CA SER A 426 26.06 -13.80 1.83
C SER A 426 27.21 -14.81 2.03
N ILE A 427 26.96 -16.12 1.95
CA ILE A 427 28.02 -17.12 1.98
C ILE A 427 29.03 -16.96 0.84
N PHE A 428 28.58 -16.48 -0.33
CA PHE A 428 29.40 -16.34 -1.54
C PHE A 428 29.81 -14.90 -1.88
N THR A 429 28.94 -13.92 -1.61
CA THR A 429 29.15 -12.52 -2.01
C THR A 429 28.14 -11.60 -1.31
N CYS A 430 28.31 -10.29 -1.46
CA CYS A 430 27.35 -9.29 -1.00
C CYS A 430 25.92 -9.57 -1.55
N PRO A 431 24.87 -9.62 -0.70
CA PRO A 431 23.51 -10.01 -1.11
C PRO A 431 22.67 -8.92 -1.77
N PHE A 432 23.15 -7.68 -1.74
CA PHE A 432 22.52 -6.53 -2.38
C PHE A 432 23.61 -5.54 -2.80
N ASN A 433 23.30 -4.66 -3.75
CA ASN A 433 24.26 -3.67 -4.23
C ASN A 433 24.48 -2.59 -3.16
N HIS A 434 25.73 -2.33 -2.75
CA HIS A 434 26.04 -1.38 -1.66
C HIS A 434 25.28 -0.03 -1.72
N PRO A 435 25.16 0.66 -2.87
CA PRO A 435 24.44 1.93 -2.94
C PRO A 435 22.92 1.88 -2.79
N THR A 436 22.28 0.71 -2.81
CA THR A 436 20.82 0.64 -2.72
C THR A 436 20.34 0.78 -1.28
N ILE A 437 21.22 0.58 -0.29
CA ILE A 437 20.81 0.41 1.10
C ILE A 437 20.33 1.70 1.77
N MET A 438 19.38 1.53 2.68
CA MET A 438 19.08 2.46 3.77
C MET A 438 18.93 1.65 5.07
N PHE A 439 19.55 2.08 6.16
CA PHE A 439 19.55 1.30 7.40
C PHE A 439 19.32 2.15 8.66
N ARG A 440 18.83 1.52 9.72
CA ARG A 440 18.69 2.10 11.06
C ARG A 440 20.05 2.30 11.69
N LYS A 441 20.45 3.57 11.87
CA LYS A 441 21.71 3.94 12.53
C LYS A 441 21.84 3.29 13.91
N LYS A 442 20.74 3.18 14.64
CA LYS A 442 20.65 2.61 15.99
C LYS A 442 21.21 1.18 16.07
N PHE A 443 20.79 0.28 15.18
CA PHE A 443 21.25 -1.12 15.16
C PHE A 443 22.78 -1.21 15.06
N PHE A 444 23.39 -0.37 14.23
CA PHE A 444 24.83 -0.37 13.99
C PHE A 444 25.60 0.19 15.19
N ILE A 445 25.11 1.26 15.82
CA ILE A 445 25.73 1.84 17.01
C ILE A 445 25.67 0.88 18.19
N GLU A 446 24.49 0.32 18.49
CA GLU A 446 24.29 -0.55 19.65
C GLU A 446 25.11 -1.84 19.57
N ASN A 447 25.38 -2.32 18.35
CA ASN A 447 26.20 -3.52 18.12
C ASN A 447 27.67 -3.22 17.81
N ASN A 448 28.10 -1.95 17.87
CA ASN A 448 29.45 -1.50 17.52
C ASN A 448 29.92 -1.98 16.12
N LEU A 449 29.03 -1.86 15.13
CA LEU A 449 29.24 -2.30 13.76
C LEU A 449 29.72 -1.12 12.89
N TRP A 450 31.00 -1.14 12.53
CA TRP A 450 31.65 -0.14 11.67
C TRP A 450 32.30 -0.83 10.47
N TYR A 451 32.54 -0.10 9.37
CA TYR A 451 33.33 -0.62 8.26
C TYR A 451 34.76 -0.89 8.71
N ASP A 452 35.29 -2.08 8.47
CA ASP A 452 36.69 -2.41 8.78
C ASP A 452 37.62 -1.79 7.73
N GLU A 453 38.45 -0.85 8.16
CA GLU A 453 39.37 -0.12 7.28
C GLU A 453 40.41 -1.03 6.61
N SER A 454 40.74 -2.18 7.24
CA SER A 454 41.63 -3.19 6.66
C SER A 454 40.98 -4.00 5.53
N ARG A 455 39.67 -3.84 5.33
CA ARG A 455 38.83 -4.60 4.39
C ARG A 455 38.27 -3.76 3.24
N SER A 456 38.87 -2.62 2.94
CA SER A 456 38.41 -1.56 2.00
C SER A 456 38.17 -1.94 0.53
N HIS A 457 38.20 -3.24 0.16
CA HIS A 457 37.76 -3.74 -1.16
C HIS A 457 36.51 -4.66 -1.07
N VAL A 458 36.13 -5.06 0.13
CA VAL A 458 35.02 -5.96 0.47
C VAL A 458 34.35 -5.47 1.77
N GLU A 459 34.47 -4.17 2.05
CA GLU A 459 34.12 -3.57 3.34
C GLU A 459 32.61 -3.65 3.62
N ASP A 460 31.80 -3.62 2.57
CA ASP A 460 30.37 -3.79 2.62
C ASP A 460 30.02 -5.23 3.01
N TRP A 461 30.52 -6.21 2.25
CA TRP A 461 30.23 -7.61 2.47
C TRP A 461 30.73 -8.10 3.83
N GLU A 462 31.93 -7.71 4.23
CA GLU A 462 32.48 -8.03 5.55
C GLU A 462 31.60 -7.47 6.68
N LEU A 463 31.13 -6.22 6.55
CA LEU A 463 30.22 -5.61 7.51
C LEU A 463 28.90 -6.39 7.58
N TRP A 464 28.29 -6.75 6.45
CA TRP A 464 27.02 -7.49 6.42
C TRP A 464 27.12 -8.85 7.09
N LEU A 465 28.24 -9.57 6.94
CA LEU A 465 28.47 -10.84 7.63
C LEU A 465 28.42 -10.67 9.16
N ARG A 466 29.08 -9.64 9.70
CA ARG A 466 29.00 -9.31 11.13
C ARG A 466 27.61 -8.84 11.55
N CYS A 467 26.90 -8.11 10.69
CA CYS A 467 25.53 -7.71 10.95
C CYS A 467 24.58 -8.91 11.04
N PHE A 468 24.70 -9.89 10.14
CA PHE A 468 23.90 -11.12 10.20
C PHE A 468 24.23 -11.96 11.44
N ASP A 469 25.50 -12.04 11.85
CA ASP A 469 25.89 -12.67 13.12
C ASP A 469 25.23 -11.97 14.35
N LYS A 470 24.76 -10.73 14.21
CA LYS A 470 23.99 -9.97 15.21
C LYS A 470 22.47 -10.01 14.99
N GLY A 471 21.98 -10.79 14.04
CA GLY A 471 20.55 -10.96 13.76
C GLY A 471 19.93 -9.84 12.93
N MET A 472 20.72 -9.12 12.13
CA MET A 472 20.21 -8.07 11.23
C MET A 472 19.10 -8.62 10.32
N LYS A 473 17.96 -7.94 10.31
CA LYS A 473 16.86 -8.23 9.39
C LYS A 473 16.87 -7.30 8.18
N VAL A 474 16.75 -7.90 6.99
CA VAL A 474 16.82 -7.20 5.71
C VAL A 474 15.46 -7.26 5.01
N GLY A 475 14.95 -6.12 4.55
CA GLY A 475 13.81 -6.03 3.63
C GLY A 475 14.25 -5.57 2.24
N SER A 476 13.48 -5.88 1.21
CA SER A 476 13.70 -5.37 -0.16
C SER A 476 12.42 -4.76 -0.72
N ILE A 477 12.55 -3.61 -1.38
CA ILE A 477 11.47 -3.03 -2.17
C ILE A 477 11.59 -3.59 -3.60
N PRO A 478 10.57 -4.30 -4.13
CA PRO A 478 10.62 -4.98 -5.42
C PRO A 478 10.46 -4.00 -6.60
N GLU A 479 11.14 -2.86 -6.55
CA GLU A 479 11.18 -1.83 -7.59
C GLU A 479 12.62 -1.40 -7.85
N VAL A 480 12.93 -1.06 -9.11
CA VAL A 480 14.19 -0.44 -9.49
C VAL A 480 14.21 1.00 -8.97
N LEU A 481 14.84 1.21 -7.80
CA LEU A 481 14.99 2.54 -7.19
C LEU A 481 16.39 3.12 -7.33
N TYR A 482 17.31 2.34 -7.89
CA TYR A 482 18.72 2.70 -8.07
C TYR A 482 19.24 2.31 -9.45
N TYR A 483 20.07 3.15 -10.04
CA TYR A 483 20.70 2.88 -11.32
C TYR A 483 22.22 2.97 -11.12
N HIS A 484 22.89 1.82 -11.22
CA HIS A 484 24.33 1.68 -11.00
C HIS A 484 25.06 1.79 -12.34
N ARG A 485 25.94 2.78 -12.47
CA ARG A 485 26.75 3.00 -13.66
C ARG A 485 27.84 1.95 -13.76
N TRP A 486 27.86 1.22 -14.88
CA TRP A 486 28.86 0.21 -15.16
C TRP A 486 29.80 0.64 -16.29
N HIS A 487 31.11 0.46 -16.09
CA HIS A 487 32.12 0.61 -17.14
C HIS A 487 33.23 -0.44 -17.01
N ALA A 488 33.94 -0.72 -18.11
CA ALA A 488 35.11 -1.59 -18.06
C ALA A 488 36.17 -1.05 -17.06
N GLY A 489 36.69 -1.92 -16.18
CA GLY A 489 37.70 -1.55 -15.17
C GLY A 489 37.15 -0.95 -13.87
N SER A 490 35.85 -1.10 -13.57
CA SER A 490 35.29 -0.74 -12.26
C SER A 490 36.01 -1.45 -11.09
N ALA A 491 36.01 -0.80 -9.91
CA ALA A 491 36.86 -1.15 -8.77
C ALA A 491 36.77 -2.62 -8.31
N GLY A 492 35.63 -3.28 -8.53
CA GLY A 492 35.39 -4.69 -8.16
C GLY A 492 36.20 -5.72 -8.96
N GLN A 493 36.93 -5.33 -10.02
CA GLN A 493 37.61 -6.26 -10.93
C GLN A 493 39.11 -6.42 -10.68
N ASN A 494 39.65 -5.85 -9.59
CA ASN A 494 41.08 -5.93 -9.30
C ASN A 494 41.45 -7.22 -8.52
N LYS A 495 42.71 -7.67 -8.67
CA LYS A 495 43.21 -8.91 -8.04
C LYS A 495 43.04 -8.92 -6.52
N LYS A 496 43.28 -7.79 -5.85
CA LYS A 496 43.21 -7.68 -4.39
C LYS A 496 41.77 -7.86 -3.88
N THR A 497 40.78 -7.35 -4.60
CA THR A 497 39.36 -7.60 -4.32
C THR A 497 39.04 -9.09 -4.40
N ILE A 498 39.48 -9.77 -5.47
CA ILE A 498 39.26 -11.21 -5.66
C ILE A 498 39.90 -12.01 -4.51
N ASP A 499 41.14 -11.70 -4.15
CA ASP A 499 41.85 -12.39 -3.07
C ASP A 499 41.13 -12.22 -1.72
N MET A 500 40.62 -11.01 -1.42
CA MET A 500 39.84 -10.74 -0.22
C MET A 500 38.47 -11.42 -0.23
N MET A 501 37.81 -11.51 -1.39
CA MET A 501 36.55 -12.25 -1.53
C MET A 501 36.75 -13.74 -1.25
N ARG A 502 37.83 -14.34 -1.76
CA ARG A 502 38.18 -15.75 -1.47
C ARG A 502 38.41 -15.98 0.01
N ASP A 503 39.11 -15.06 0.69
CA ASP A 503 39.30 -15.12 2.14
C ASP A 503 37.96 -15.13 2.90
N LEU A 504 37.01 -14.29 2.51
CA LEU A 504 35.67 -14.26 3.13
C LEU A 504 34.87 -15.54 2.86
N VAL A 505 34.87 -16.07 1.63
CA VAL A 505 34.23 -17.37 1.35
C VAL A 505 34.87 -18.48 2.19
N LYS A 506 36.20 -18.54 2.25
CA LYS A 506 36.91 -19.53 3.07
C LYS A 506 36.45 -19.48 4.52
N LYS A 507 36.32 -18.27 5.09
CA LYS A 507 35.83 -18.07 6.46
C LYS A 507 34.37 -18.48 6.63
N ASN A 508 33.50 -18.16 5.68
CA ASN A 508 32.09 -18.52 5.74
C ASN A 508 31.89 -20.04 5.72
N PHE A 509 32.59 -20.75 4.82
CA PHE A 509 32.56 -22.21 4.79
C PHE A 509 33.20 -22.85 6.03
N ALA A 510 34.23 -22.23 6.61
CA ALA A 510 34.79 -22.69 7.88
C ALA A 510 33.77 -22.62 9.04
N LYS A 511 32.83 -21.64 9.05
CA LYS A 511 31.71 -21.62 10.00
C LYS A 511 30.88 -22.92 9.92
N LEU A 512 30.77 -23.51 8.73
CA LEU A 512 30.10 -24.79 8.46
C LEU A 512 31.03 -26.03 8.59
N ASP A 513 32.19 -25.91 9.24
CA ASP A 513 33.21 -26.98 9.34
C ASP A 513 33.69 -27.52 7.98
N ILE A 514 33.71 -26.65 6.96
CA ILE A 514 34.25 -26.98 5.64
C ILE A 514 35.56 -26.22 5.43
N ASN A 515 36.67 -26.95 5.35
CA ASN A 515 37.98 -26.39 5.02
C ASN A 515 38.20 -26.41 3.51
N LEU A 516 38.06 -25.25 2.87
CA LEU A 516 38.32 -25.10 1.44
C LEU A 516 39.83 -24.97 1.16
N THR A 517 40.33 -25.79 0.23
CA THR A 517 41.68 -25.66 -0.34
C THR A 517 41.75 -24.53 -1.37
N GLU A 518 42.95 -24.16 -1.80
CA GLU A 518 43.11 -23.16 -2.87
C GLU A 518 42.51 -23.61 -4.22
N GLU A 519 42.42 -24.92 -4.46
CA GLU A 519 41.71 -25.45 -5.63
C GLU A 519 40.20 -25.38 -5.46
N ASP A 520 39.67 -25.67 -4.27
CA ASP A 520 38.24 -25.51 -4.00
C ASP A 520 37.84 -24.05 -4.15
N LEU A 521 38.65 -23.11 -3.65
CA LEU A 521 38.36 -21.69 -3.77
C LEU A 521 38.25 -21.25 -5.23
N LYS A 522 39.01 -21.83 -6.18
CA LYS A 522 38.86 -21.48 -7.60
C LYS A 522 37.45 -21.77 -8.13
N ILE A 523 36.81 -22.84 -7.68
CA ILE A 523 35.47 -23.24 -8.14
C ILE A 523 34.34 -22.72 -7.24
N VAL A 524 34.64 -22.36 -5.98
CA VAL A 524 33.67 -21.80 -5.02
C VAL A 524 33.63 -20.26 -5.04
N ALA A 525 34.74 -19.54 -5.32
CA ALA A 525 34.84 -18.07 -5.23
C ALA A 525 35.98 -17.37 -6.05
N PRO A 526 35.77 -16.17 -6.60
CA PRO A 526 34.62 -15.67 -7.32
C PRO A 526 34.76 -15.92 -8.85
N TRP A 527 33.61 -16.22 -9.48
CA TRP A 527 33.25 -15.99 -10.90
C TRP A 527 33.80 -16.96 -11.95
N ASN A 528 33.81 -18.25 -11.64
CA ASN A 528 33.82 -19.27 -12.67
C ASN A 528 32.37 -19.56 -13.06
N GLY A 529 32.02 -19.27 -14.32
CA GLY A 529 30.77 -19.69 -14.92
C GLY A 529 30.76 -21.21 -15.07
N LYS A 530 30.70 -21.69 -16.31
CA LYS A 530 30.65 -23.14 -16.55
C LYS A 530 31.97 -23.80 -16.12
N VAL A 531 31.89 -24.84 -15.29
CA VAL A 531 33.01 -25.67 -14.84
C VAL A 531 32.97 -27.06 -15.49
N GLY A 532 34.07 -27.81 -15.41
CA GLY A 532 34.13 -29.19 -15.89
C GLY A 532 33.30 -30.16 -15.05
N ALA A 533 32.99 -31.34 -15.58
CA ALA A 533 32.18 -32.35 -14.87
C ALA A 533 32.81 -32.80 -13.53
N GLU A 534 34.13 -32.96 -13.48
CA GLU A 534 34.86 -33.32 -12.25
C GLU A 534 34.76 -32.22 -11.17
N GLU A 535 34.88 -30.96 -11.58
CA GLU A 535 34.73 -29.79 -10.72
C GLU A 535 33.29 -29.66 -10.21
N LEU A 536 32.30 -29.94 -11.05
CA LEU A 536 30.88 -29.94 -10.67
C LEU A 536 30.58 -31.01 -9.61
N ILE A 537 31.13 -32.23 -9.75
CA ILE A 537 31.01 -33.30 -8.75
C ILE A 537 31.67 -32.87 -7.43
N ARG A 538 32.87 -32.28 -7.51
CA ARG A 538 33.60 -31.77 -6.34
C ARG A 538 32.79 -30.68 -5.62
N LEU A 539 32.21 -29.74 -6.37
CA LEU A 539 31.37 -28.66 -5.85
C LEU A 539 30.11 -29.19 -5.15
N ASN A 540 29.41 -30.14 -5.78
CA ASN A 540 28.23 -30.77 -5.21
C ASN A 540 28.54 -31.50 -3.89
N LYS A 541 29.69 -32.18 -3.81
CA LYS A 541 30.15 -32.84 -2.57
C LYS A 541 30.40 -31.83 -1.45
N ILE A 542 31.03 -30.69 -1.76
CA ILE A 542 31.28 -29.61 -0.80
C ILE A 542 29.95 -29.06 -0.27
N PHE A 543 29.01 -28.71 -1.16
CA PHE A 543 27.71 -28.15 -0.79
C PHE A 543 26.84 -29.13 -0.01
N SER A 544 26.81 -30.41 -0.41
CA SER A 544 26.11 -31.46 0.32
C SER A 544 26.62 -31.62 1.76
N GLN A 545 27.94 -31.54 1.96
CA GLN A 545 28.51 -31.61 3.31
C GLN A 545 28.21 -30.33 4.12
N ALA A 546 28.27 -29.17 3.48
CA ALA A 546 27.93 -27.89 4.09
C ALA A 546 26.47 -27.86 4.57
N LEU A 547 25.51 -28.39 3.79
CA LEU A 547 24.10 -28.51 4.19
C LEU A 547 23.91 -29.41 5.40
N LYS A 548 24.55 -30.60 5.40
CA LYS A 548 24.51 -31.52 6.55
C LYS A 548 25.06 -30.88 7.83
N ASN A 549 26.12 -30.08 7.71
CA ASN A 549 26.70 -29.38 8.84
C ASN A 549 25.81 -28.20 9.28
N ASN A 550 25.19 -27.48 8.33
CA ASN A 550 24.22 -26.42 8.61
C ASN A 550 22.99 -26.95 9.36
N ASP A 551 22.51 -28.16 9.06
CA ASP A 551 21.37 -28.74 9.77
C ASP A 551 21.64 -28.95 11.26
N LYS A 552 22.91 -29.13 11.65
CA LYS A 552 23.33 -29.21 13.06
C LYS A 552 23.59 -27.83 13.67
N LYS A 553 24.24 -26.94 12.91
CA LYS A 553 24.72 -25.65 13.43
C LYS A 553 23.68 -24.52 13.36
N LYS A 554 22.74 -24.60 12.43
CA LYS A 554 21.71 -23.61 12.15
C LYS A 554 22.28 -22.20 11.96
N ILE A 555 23.39 -22.08 11.22
CA ILE A 555 24.01 -20.79 10.89
C ILE A 555 23.15 -20.04 9.87
N TYR A 556 22.71 -20.75 8.83
CA TYR A 556 21.79 -20.24 7.81
C TYR A 556 20.46 -20.97 7.88
N ASN A 557 19.38 -20.33 7.41
CA ASN A 557 18.15 -21.04 7.12
C ASN A 557 18.39 -22.18 6.12
N SER A 558 18.05 -23.43 6.48
CA SER A 558 18.36 -24.62 5.66
C SER A 558 17.74 -24.56 4.25
N ARG A 559 16.52 -24.03 4.11
CA ARG A 559 15.83 -23.91 2.82
C ARG A 559 16.54 -22.90 1.92
N CYS A 560 16.83 -21.72 2.45
CA CYS A 560 17.54 -20.67 1.72
C CYS A 560 18.95 -21.13 1.32
N LEU A 561 19.71 -21.75 2.24
CA LEU A 561 21.05 -22.23 1.93
C LEU A 561 21.06 -23.32 0.85
N ASN A 562 20.12 -24.27 0.91
CA ASN A 562 19.99 -25.29 -0.12
C ASN A 562 19.76 -24.66 -1.49
N HIS A 563 18.83 -23.71 -1.58
CA HIS A 563 18.56 -23.05 -2.84
C HIS A 563 19.72 -22.20 -3.35
N VAL A 564 20.43 -21.50 -2.45
CA VAL A 564 21.65 -20.75 -2.80
C VAL A 564 22.70 -21.68 -3.43
N PHE A 565 22.84 -22.90 -2.90
CA PHE A 565 23.70 -23.93 -3.49
C PHE A 565 23.18 -24.48 -4.81
N ASP A 566 21.87 -24.70 -4.95
CA ASP A 566 21.25 -25.13 -6.21
C ASP A 566 21.49 -24.10 -7.33
N LEU A 567 21.30 -22.81 -7.04
CA LEU A 567 21.59 -21.72 -7.97
C LEU A 567 23.06 -21.71 -8.40
N ARG A 568 23.99 -21.94 -7.46
CA ARG A 568 25.42 -22.02 -7.76
C ARG A 568 25.80 -23.26 -8.56
N LEU A 569 25.21 -24.42 -8.28
CA LEU A 569 25.42 -25.63 -9.07
C LEU A 569 24.89 -25.46 -10.48
N PHE A 570 23.72 -24.83 -10.63
CA PHE A 570 23.16 -24.51 -11.94
C PHE A 570 24.10 -23.63 -12.76
N GLU A 571 24.64 -22.54 -12.19
CA GLU A 571 25.60 -21.70 -12.90
C GLU A 571 26.88 -22.45 -13.23
N ALA A 572 27.39 -23.26 -12.31
CA ALA A 572 28.56 -24.10 -12.55
C ALA A 572 28.33 -25.07 -13.72
N GLU A 573 27.12 -25.60 -13.89
CA GLU A 573 26.80 -26.52 -14.99
C GLU A 573 26.54 -25.78 -16.32
N HIS A 574 25.86 -24.65 -16.29
CA HIS A 574 25.31 -23.99 -17.49
C HIS A 574 26.09 -22.74 -17.93
N GLY A 575 26.88 -22.14 -17.03
CA GLY A 575 27.64 -20.91 -17.25
C GLY A 575 26.84 -19.61 -17.15
N TYR A 576 25.61 -19.67 -16.63
CA TYR A 576 24.80 -18.50 -16.32
C TYR A 576 23.91 -18.75 -15.10
N MET A 577 23.52 -17.68 -14.41
CA MET A 577 22.62 -17.73 -13.26
C MET A 577 21.15 -17.78 -13.69
N LYS A 578 20.37 -18.67 -13.08
CA LYS A 578 18.90 -18.72 -13.21
C LYS A 578 18.27 -17.71 -12.25
N ASP A 579 17.15 -17.08 -12.65
CA ASP A 579 16.20 -16.37 -11.76
C ASP A 579 16.69 -15.13 -10.97
N ILE A 580 17.88 -14.56 -11.28
CA ILE A 580 18.37 -13.29 -10.67
C ILE A 580 18.32 -12.10 -11.65
N VAL A 581 18.30 -12.39 -12.96
CA VAL A 581 18.23 -11.37 -14.01
C VAL A 581 16.78 -11.24 -14.48
N ILE A 582 16.19 -10.06 -14.33
CA ILE A 582 14.89 -9.77 -14.92
C ILE A 582 15.10 -9.70 -16.44
N LYS A 583 14.69 -10.74 -17.17
CA LYS A 583 14.66 -10.65 -18.63
C LYS A 583 13.67 -9.56 -19.01
N LYS A 584 14.14 -8.49 -19.66
CA LYS A 584 13.27 -7.52 -20.33
C LYS A 584 12.35 -8.29 -21.27
N SER A 585 11.07 -8.40 -20.90
CA SER A 585 10.03 -8.64 -21.89
C SER A 585 10.15 -7.50 -22.92
N THR A 586 10.03 -7.85 -24.20
CA THR A 586 10.26 -6.99 -25.35
C THR A 586 9.19 -5.89 -25.46
N ILE A 587 9.12 -4.98 -24.48
CA ILE A 587 8.08 -3.94 -24.36
C ILE A 587 8.69 -2.55 -24.05
N SER A 588 10.00 -2.42 -23.79
CA SER A 588 10.60 -1.11 -23.47
C SER A 588 11.21 -0.34 -24.66
N SER A 589 11.15 -0.84 -25.90
CA SER A 589 11.67 -0.09 -27.06
C SER A 589 10.71 0.97 -27.64
N LEU A 590 9.61 1.30 -26.96
CA LEU A 590 8.63 2.29 -27.46
C LEU A 590 8.68 3.67 -26.80
N ASN A 591 9.59 3.95 -25.86
CA ASN A 591 9.64 5.27 -25.21
C ASN A 591 11.04 5.87 -25.04
N THR A 592 11.84 5.88 -26.10
CA THR A 592 12.90 6.89 -26.25
C THR A 592 12.93 7.42 -27.67
N ASN A 593 12.23 8.52 -27.93
CA ASN A 593 12.35 9.25 -29.18
C ASN A 593 13.40 10.37 -29.06
N ARG A 594 14.18 10.50 -30.14
CA ARG A 594 15.18 11.55 -30.49
C ARG A 594 16.63 11.35 -30.01
N LYS A 595 17.35 10.47 -30.71
CA LYS A 595 18.78 10.70 -31.05
C LYS A 595 18.93 10.82 -32.57
N SER A 596 19.76 11.75 -33.04
CA SER A 596 19.84 12.19 -34.43
C SER A 596 20.48 11.15 -35.37
N LEU A 597 20.04 11.16 -36.63
CA LEU A 597 20.42 10.23 -37.69
C LEU A 597 21.94 10.18 -37.98
N LYS A 598 22.71 11.20 -37.57
CA LYS A 598 24.17 11.27 -37.76
C LYS A 598 24.97 10.33 -36.85
N GLN A 599 24.42 9.88 -35.71
CA GLN A 599 25.13 8.93 -34.81
C GLN A 599 24.95 7.45 -35.19
N LYS A 600 24.04 7.12 -36.12
CA LYS A 600 23.83 5.74 -36.59
C LYS A 600 24.84 5.29 -37.66
N ILE A 601 25.57 6.22 -38.28
CA ILE A 601 26.40 5.91 -39.46
C ILE A 601 27.89 5.74 -39.11
N LEU A 602 28.35 6.15 -37.92
CA LEU A 602 29.78 6.06 -37.55
C LEU A 602 30.12 5.13 -36.36
N GLY A 603 29.15 4.36 -35.85
CA GLY A 603 29.39 3.37 -34.78
C GLY A 603 30.11 2.04 -35.15
N PRO A 604 30.14 1.54 -36.40
CA PRO A 604 30.65 0.19 -36.67
C PRO A 604 32.18 0.10 -36.86
N ILE A 605 33.00 0.86 -36.11
CA ILE A 605 34.48 0.71 -36.15
C ILE A 605 35.09 0.23 -34.81
N TYR A 606 34.32 0.04 -33.74
CA TYR A 606 34.83 -0.66 -32.55
C TYR A 606 34.18 -2.04 -32.39
N ARG A 607 34.45 -2.90 -33.37
CA ARG A 607 34.17 -4.36 -33.38
C ARG A 607 35.45 -5.11 -33.76
N PRO A 608 36.36 -5.31 -32.80
CA PRO A 608 36.86 -6.67 -32.54
C PRO A 608 37.10 -6.83 -31.03
N PHE A 609 36.41 -7.70 -30.28
CA PHE A 609 36.87 -9.06 -29.98
C PHE A 609 35.67 -9.93 -29.54
N LYS A 610 34.65 -9.99 -30.41
CA LYS A 610 33.48 -10.87 -30.33
C LYS A 610 33.66 -12.15 -31.18
N ARG A 611 34.89 -12.66 -31.35
CA ARG A 611 35.19 -13.63 -32.43
C ARG A 611 35.51 -15.08 -32.01
N VAL A 612 35.64 -15.42 -30.73
CA VAL A 612 36.00 -16.81 -30.35
C VAL A 612 34.87 -17.59 -29.65
N PHE A 613 34.01 -16.95 -28.88
CA PHE A 613 33.02 -17.68 -28.07
C PHE A 613 31.71 -18.01 -28.80
N TYR A 614 31.34 -17.23 -29.84
CA TYR A 614 30.08 -17.42 -30.58
C TYR A 614 30.16 -18.46 -31.71
N ASN A 615 31.35 -18.98 -32.05
CA ASN A 615 31.51 -19.94 -33.15
C ASN A 615 31.32 -21.42 -32.76
N ILE A 616 31.03 -21.74 -31.48
CA ILE A 616 30.82 -23.14 -31.05
C ILE A 616 29.35 -23.44 -30.69
N MET A 617 28.53 -22.43 -30.41
CA MET A 617 27.12 -22.64 -30.03
C MET A 617 26.10 -22.34 -31.15
N ALA A 618 26.56 -21.94 -32.34
CA ALA A 618 25.69 -21.58 -33.46
C ALA A 618 25.36 -22.74 -34.41
N GLU A 619 25.81 -23.98 -34.14
CA GLU A 619 25.56 -25.14 -35.03
C GLU A 619 24.59 -26.20 -34.47
N ALA A 620 23.97 -26.01 -33.30
CA ALA A 620 23.13 -27.07 -32.70
C ALA A 620 21.65 -26.74 -32.45
N VAL A 621 21.17 -25.52 -32.68
CA VAL A 621 19.72 -25.23 -32.60
C VAL A 621 19.34 -24.22 -33.66
N ASN A 622 19.53 -24.61 -34.91
CA ASN A 622 18.97 -23.92 -36.05
C ASN A 622 18.35 -24.96 -36.98
N ASP A 623 17.27 -25.60 -36.51
CA ASP A 623 16.29 -26.22 -37.39
C ASP A 623 14.90 -26.13 -36.75
N ASN A 624 13.98 -25.52 -37.51
CA ASN A 624 12.56 -25.31 -37.26
C ASN A 624 12.16 -24.35 -36.14
N LEU A 625 11.93 -23.08 -36.51
CA LEU A 625 10.67 -22.32 -36.28
C LEU A 625 10.88 -20.83 -36.61
N SER A 626 11.00 -20.47 -37.89
CA SER A 626 11.11 -19.05 -38.28
C SER A 626 10.21 -18.62 -39.44
N ASN A 627 9.13 -19.36 -39.76
CA ASN A 627 8.24 -18.99 -40.87
C ASN A 627 6.72 -18.93 -40.54
N GLN A 628 6.32 -18.98 -39.27
CA GLN A 628 4.90 -18.75 -38.89
C GLN A 628 4.65 -17.58 -37.93
N SER A 629 5.67 -16.99 -37.30
CA SER A 629 5.48 -15.93 -36.29
C SER A 629 5.18 -14.55 -36.88
N ASN A 630 5.64 -14.22 -38.09
CA ASN A 630 5.49 -12.88 -38.67
C ASN A 630 4.11 -12.61 -39.29
N GLN A 631 3.38 -13.64 -39.75
CA GLN A 631 1.99 -13.47 -40.22
C GLN A 631 1.01 -13.34 -39.05
N SER A 632 1.20 -14.10 -37.97
CA SER A 632 0.33 -14.06 -36.79
C SER A 632 0.45 -12.76 -35.99
N LEU A 633 1.65 -12.15 -35.92
CA LEU A 633 1.87 -10.88 -35.23
C LEU A 633 1.24 -9.68 -35.97
N GLN A 634 1.23 -9.72 -37.30
CA GLN A 634 0.58 -8.69 -38.12
C GLN A 634 -0.96 -8.82 -38.03
N ILE A 635 -1.49 -10.05 -38.05
CA ILE A 635 -2.93 -10.31 -37.83
C ILE A 635 -3.38 -9.88 -36.42
N LEU A 636 -2.53 -10.03 -35.40
CA LEU A 636 -2.83 -9.60 -34.02
C LEU A 636 -2.76 -8.08 -33.86
N LYS A 637 -1.81 -7.41 -34.52
CA LYS A 637 -1.76 -5.93 -34.56
C LYS A 637 -2.95 -5.35 -35.30
N ASP A 638 -3.24 -5.86 -36.49
CA ASP A 638 -4.38 -5.42 -37.29
C ASP A 638 -5.71 -5.70 -36.57
N LYS A 639 -5.85 -6.84 -35.86
CA LYS A 639 -7.00 -7.11 -34.99
C LYS A 639 -7.05 -6.19 -33.77
N SER A 640 -5.91 -5.83 -33.17
CA SER A 640 -5.86 -4.91 -32.03
C SER A 640 -6.22 -3.48 -32.43
N ASP A 641 -5.76 -3.03 -33.60
CA ASP A 641 -6.07 -1.70 -34.13
C ASP A 641 -7.53 -1.63 -34.62
N ILE A 642 -8.07 -2.72 -35.16
CA ILE A 642 -9.51 -2.87 -35.44
C ILE A 642 -10.33 -2.90 -34.15
N LEU A 643 -9.86 -3.58 -33.09
CA LEU A 643 -10.52 -3.61 -31.78
C LEU A 643 -10.51 -2.24 -31.11
N ILE A 644 -9.39 -1.53 -31.12
CA ILE A 644 -9.23 -0.17 -30.56
C ILE A 644 -10.05 0.84 -31.36
N ASN A 645 -10.05 0.78 -32.69
CA ASN A 645 -10.88 1.66 -33.50
C ASN A 645 -12.38 1.32 -33.39
N ASN A 646 -12.76 0.04 -33.23
CA ASN A 646 -14.13 -0.35 -32.90
C ASN A 646 -14.53 0.07 -31.49
N PHE A 647 -13.59 0.12 -30.54
CA PHE A 647 -13.81 0.59 -29.18
C PHE A 647 -14.01 2.11 -29.15
N ASN A 648 -13.15 2.87 -29.83
CA ASN A 648 -13.27 4.33 -29.95
C ASN A 648 -14.54 4.73 -30.74
N ASN A 649 -14.93 3.96 -31.76
CA ASN A 649 -16.20 4.18 -32.46
C ASN A 649 -17.42 3.79 -31.61
N LYS A 650 -17.34 2.72 -30.79
CA LYS A 650 -18.41 2.37 -29.83
C LYS A 650 -18.53 3.41 -28.72
N GLU A 651 -17.41 3.94 -28.23
CA GLU A 651 -17.37 4.99 -27.23
C GLU A 651 -17.96 6.29 -27.79
N LYS A 652 -17.60 6.66 -29.02
CA LYS A 652 -18.16 7.82 -29.70
C LYS A 652 -19.65 7.66 -30.01
N LEU A 653 -20.08 6.48 -30.50
CA LEU A 653 -21.50 6.17 -30.69
C LEU A 653 -22.27 6.17 -29.38
N LEU A 654 -21.67 5.72 -28.27
CA LEU A 654 -22.26 5.74 -26.94
C LEU A 654 -22.35 7.19 -26.42
N ILE A 655 -21.34 8.02 -26.65
CA ILE A 655 -21.35 9.46 -26.31
C ILE A 655 -22.42 10.20 -27.13
N ASP A 656 -22.53 9.93 -28.43
CA ASP A 656 -23.57 10.52 -29.29
C ASP A 656 -24.99 10.05 -28.87
N ASP A 657 -25.14 8.80 -28.41
CA ASP A 657 -26.40 8.26 -27.90
C ASP A 657 -26.70 8.78 -26.48
N ILE A 658 -25.68 9.08 -25.67
CA ILE A 658 -25.77 9.78 -24.39
C ILE A 658 -26.27 11.22 -24.61
N GLU A 659 -25.68 11.97 -25.54
CA GLU A 659 -26.09 13.34 -25.89
C GLU A 659 -27.53 13.39 -26.43
N LYS A 660 -27.97 12.36 -27.16
CA LYS A 660 -29.36 12.23 -27.64
C LYS A 660 -30.38 11.88 -26.56
N ASN A 661 -30.02 11.04 -25.58
CA ASN A 661 -30.95 10.51 -24.58
C ASN A 661 -31.02 11.33 -23.28
N ILE A 662 -30.12 12.29 -23.07
CA ILE A 662 -30.13 13.23 -21.91
C ILE A 662 -31.42 14.07 -21.80
N LYS A 663 -32.30 14.09 -22.81
CA LYS A 663 -33.61 14.78 -22.74
C LYS A 663 -34.77 13.98 -22.14
N LYS A 664 -34.63 12.69 -21.79
CA LYS A 664 -35.74 11.87 -21.26
C LYS A 664 -35.31 10.87 -20.18
N ASN A 665 -35.75 11.14 -18.94
CA ASN A 665 -35.91 10.24 -17.78
C ASN A 665 -34.71 9.99 -16.82
N ASN A 666 -35.01 10.16 -15.53
CA ASN A 666 -34.11 10.05 -14.37
C ASN A 666 -33.72 8.62 -13.97
N ASP A 667 -34.43 7.58 -14.41
CA ASP A 667 -34.12 6.18 -14.01
C ASP A 667 -32.87 5.61 -14.72
N ILE A 668 -32.44 6.25 -15.81
CA ILE A 668 -31.22 5.88 -16.55
C ILE A 668 -29.95 6.35 -15.80
N LEU A 669 -30.05 7.37 -14.94
CA LEU A 669 -28.91 7.96 -14.22
C LEU A 669 -28.28 6.98 -13.21
N ILE A 670 -29.09 6.11 -12.58
CA ILE A 670 -28.65 5.11 -11.59
C ILE A 670 -27.95 3.92 -12.28
N ASP A 671 -28.44 3.49 -13.45
CA ASP A 671 -27.77 2.47 -14.29
C ASP A 671 -26.44 3.00 -14.88
N MET A 672 -26.38 4.30 -15.19
CA MET A 672 -25.18 4.96 -15.70
C MET A 672 -24.13 5.23 -14.61
N GLN A 673 -24.53 5.56 -13.38
CA GLN A 673 -23.61 5.64 -12.23
C GLN A 673 -22.93 4.29 -11.96
N ASN A 674 -23.67 3.19 -12.11
CA ASN A 674 -23.12 1.83 -11.99
C ASN A 674 -22.15 1.48 -13.13
N LYS A 675 -22.40 1.93 -14.37
CA LYS A 675 -21.50 1.73 -15.52
C LYS A 675 -20.21 2.56 -15.44
N VAL A 676 -20.27 3.78 -14.90
CA VAL A 676 -19.11 4.64 -14.65
C VAL A 676 -18.26 4.09 -13.49
N HIS A 677 -18.89 3.56 -12.44
CA HIS A 677 -18.17 2.81 -11.40
C HIS A 677 -17.50 1.54 -11.96
N LEU A 678 -18.17 0.82 -12.86
CA LEU A 678 -17.62 -0.35 -13.55
C LEU A 678 -16.39 0.00 -14.42
N LEU A 679 -16.37 1.19 -15.05
CA LEU A 679 -15.23 1.69 -15.83
C LEU A 679 -14.07 2.17 -14.95
N HIS A 680 -14.38 2.78 -13.81
CA HIS A 680 -13.38 3.19 -12.82
C HIS A 680 -12.74 1.97 -12.14
N ASP A 681 -13.52 0.90 -11.91
CA ASP A 681 -13.05 -0.39 -11.43
C ASP A 681 -12.28 -1.17 -12.51
N GLN A 682 -12.62 -1.02 -13.80
CA GLN A 682 -11.83 -1.58 -14.90
C GLN A 682 -10.47 -0.89 -15.07
N MET A 683 -10.36 0.41 -14.76
CA MET A 683 -9.08 1.13 -14.70
C MET A 683 -8.25 0.72 -13.48
N TYR A 684 -8.88 0.48 -12.34
CA TYR A 684 -8.24 -0.03 -11.13
C TYR A 684 -7.81 -1.52 -11.27
N ASP A 685 -8.61 -2.33 -11.99
CA ASP A 685 -8.25 -3.69 -12.41
C ASP A 685 -7.14 -3.67 -13.47
N PHE A 686 -7.02 -2.64 -14.31
CA PHE A 686 -5.88 -2.53 -15.23
C PHE A 686 -4.56 -2.26 -14.49
N GLU A 687 -4.59 -1.48 -13.41
CA GLU A 687 -3.44 -1.27 -12.52
C GLU A 687 -3.11 -2.52 -11.68
N LYS A 688 -4.11 -3.23 -11.14
CA LYS A 688 -3.87 -4.43 -10.30
C LYS A 688 -3.64 -5.74 -11.06
N LYS A 689 -4.21 -5.91 -12.25
CA LYS A 689 -3.89 -7.04 -13.14
C LYS A 689 -2.44 -6.93 -13.65
N TYR A 690 -1.86 -5.73 -13.57
CA TYR A 690 -0.43 -5.49 -13.73
C TYR A 690 0.40 -5.72 -12.45
N ASP A 691 -0.13 -5.50 -11.24
CA ASP A 691 0.61 -5.68 -9.96
C ASP A 691 0.91 -7.14 -9.57
N PHE A 692 0.15 -8.12 -10.07
CA PHE A 692 0.52 -9.54 -9.97
C PHE A 692 1.67 -9.90 -10.93
N LEU A 693 1.75 -9.20 -12.08
CA LEU A 693 2.68 -9.51 -13.16
C LEU A 693 3.99 -8.69 -13.12
N ARG A 694 4.05 -7.59 -12.36
CA ARG A 694 5.15 -6.61 -12.45
C ARG A 694 6.26 -6.76 -11.40
N ASP A 695 5.97 -7.37 -10.25
CA ASP A 695 6.95 -7.43 -9.17
C ASP A 695 7.59 -8.81 -9.09
N GLU A 696 8.88 -8.82 -8.76
CA GLU A 696 9.72 -9.92 -8.31
C GLU A 696 9.19 -10.66 -7.04
N LYS A 697 7.88 -10.91 -6.96
CA LYS A 697 7.24 -11.62 -5.85
C LYS A 697 7.46 -13.14 -5.93
N LEU A 698 7.79 -13.69 -7.10
CA LEU A 698 7.92 -15.15 -7.28
C LEU A 698 9.06 -15.76 -6.45
N SER A 699 10.23 -15.12 -6.40
CA SER A 699 11.36 -15.57 -5.57
C SER A 699 11.01 -15.48 -4.07
N ASN A 700 10.47 -14.34 -3.62
CA ASN A 700 10.08 -14.14 -2.22
C ASN A 700 8.97 -15.11 -1.77
N LEU A 701 8.06 -15.49 -2.68
CA LEU A 701 7.06 -16.52 -2.42
C LEU A 701 7.67 -17.93 -2.42
N TYR A 702 8.61 -18.21 -3.31
CA TYR A 702 9.29 -19.51 -3.36
C TYR A 702 9.98 -19.86 -2.03
N PHE A 703 10.53 -18.90 -1.28
CA PHE A 703 11.21 -19.16 0.00
C PHE A 703 10.31 -19.10 1.24
N ALA A 704 9.11 -18.52 1.14
CA ALA A 704 8.18 -18.46 2.26
C ALA A 704 7.47 -19.81 2.46
N LYS A 705 7.10 -20.12 3.71
CA LYS A 705 6.15 -21.19 4.01
C LYS A 705 4.75 -20.71 3.61
N LYS A 706 4.04 -21.47 2.77
CA LYS A 706 2.80 -20.98 2.13
C LYS A 706 1.58 -21.85 2.37
N ILE A 707 0.42 -21.20 2.40
CA ILE A 707 -0.88 -21.82 2.20
C ILE A 707 -1.44 -21.28 0.90
N ILE A 708 -1.83 -22.17 -0.02
CA ILE A 708 -2.44 -21.80 -1.29
C ILE A 708 -3.92 -22.13 -1.22
N LEU A 709 -4.79 -21.12 -1.12
CA LEU A 709 -6.24 -21.28 -1.15
C LEU A 709 -6.74 -21.17 -2.59
N ILE A 710 -7.17 -22.29 -3.16
CA ILE A 710 -7.51 -22.43 -4.58
C ILE A 710 -9.01 -22.68 -4.77
N GLY A 711 -9.53 -22.11 -5.85
CA GLY A 711 -10.88 -22.33 -6.32
C GLY A 711 -11.90 -21.41 -5.65
N THR A 712 -11.46 -20.25 -5.12
CA THR A 712 -12.37 -19.31 -4.44
C THR A 712 -13.43 -18.74 -5.38
N SER A 713 -14.64 -18.54 -4.87
CA SER A 713 -15.80 -18.06 -5.63
C SER A 713 -15.74 -16.57 -5.98
N GLU A 714 -16.11 -16.22 -7.22
CA GLU A 714 -16.41 -14.84 -7.68
C GLU A 714 -17.73 -14.76 -8.47
N HIS A 715 -18.82 -15.21 -7.87
CA HIS A 715 -20.18 -15.08 -8.41
C HIS A 715 -21.09 -14.32 -7.43
N SER A 716 -22.35 -14.12 -7.79
CA SER A 716 -23.28 -13.27 -7.02
C SER A 716 -23.73 -13.83 -5.67
N ASN A 717 -23.40 -15.08 -5.31
CA ASN A 717 -23.89 -15.68 -4.06
C ASN A 717 -23.06 -15.21 -2.87
N ILE A 718 -23.70 -14.46 -1.96
CA ILE A 718 -23.03 -13.88 -0.79
C ILE A 718 -22.59 -14.97 0.19
N GLY A 719 -23.25 -16.13 0.20
CA GLY A 719 -22.86 -17.27 1.03
C GLY A 719 -21.47 -17.81 0.68
N ASP A 720 -21.20 -18.04 -0.60
CA ASP A 720 -19.91 -18.56 -1.06
C ASP A 720 -18.77 -17.54 -0.91
N ALA A 721 -19.10 -16.26 -1.08
CA ALA A 721 -18.22 -15.15 -0.70
C ALA A 721 -17.88 -15.15 0.81
N ALA A 722 -18.87 -15.41 1.68
CA ALA A 722 -18.67 -15.48 3.12
C ALA A 722 -17.86 -16.70 3.56
N ILE A 723 -18.01 -17.84 2.86
CA ILE A 723 -17.13 -19.00 3.05
C ILE A 723 -15.69 -18.61 2.81
N THR A 724 -15.40 -18.02 1.64
CA THR A 724 -14.02 -17.61 1.30
C THR A 724 -13.44 -16.64 2.33
N TYR A 725 -14.25 -15.66 2.79
CA TYR A 725 -13.80 -14.73 3.82
C TYR A 725 -13.57 -15.42 5.18
N GLY A 726 -14.45 -16.35 5.56
CA GLY A 726 -14.27 -17.15 6.77
C GLY A 726 -13.04 -18.07 6.72
N GLU A 727 -12.71 -18.60 5.55
CA GLU A 727 -11.49 -19.39 5.31
C GLU A 727 -10.23 -18.55 5.44
N TYR A 728 -10.26 -17.32 4.91
CA TYR A 728 -9.18 -16.35 5.08
C TYR A 728 -8.92 -16.05 6.57
N GLU A 729 -9.98 -15.76 7.33
CA GLU A 729 -9.87 -15.52 8.77
C GLU A 729 -9.45 -16.77 9.56
N PHE A 730 -9.91 -17.95 9.15
CA PHE A 730 -9.48 -19.23 9.73
C PHE A 730 -7.97 -19.44 9.56
N ILE A 731 -7.46 -19.24 8.35
CA ILE A 731 -6.03 -19.37 8.02
C ILE A 731 -5.22 -18.37 8.83
N ARG A 732 -5.60 -17.09 8.82
CA ARG A 732 -4.92 -16.04 9.61
C ARG A 732 -4.89 -16.33 11.10
N LYS A 733 -5.96 -16.92 11.63
CA LYS A 733 -6.08 -17.19 13.06
C LYS A 733 -5.21 -18.36 13.51
N TYR A 734 -5.19 -19.46 12.75
CA TYR A 734 -4.58 -20.72 13.18
C TYR A 734 -3.26 -21.08 12.47
N PHE A 735 -2.89 -20.39 11.38
CA PHE A 735 -1.71 -20.67 10.56
C PHE A 735 -0.86 -19.41 10.35
N LYS A 736 -0.53 -18.71 11.44
CA LYS A 736 0.17 -17.40 11.42
C LYS A 736 1.54 -17.42 10.76
N ASP A 737 2.22 -18.57 10.76
CA ASP A 737 3.56 -18.73 10.19
C ASP A 737 3.54 -18.96 8.67
N TYR A 738 2.35 -19.00 8.06
CA TYR A 738 2.19 -19.24 6.63
C TYR A 738 1.76 -17.98 5.89
N LYS A 739 2.37 -17.74 4.73
CA LYS A 739 1.92 -16.72 3.78
C LYS A 739 0.77 -17.27 2.94
N LEU A 740 -0.36 -16.57 2.92
CA LEU A 740 -1.55 -16.98 2.18
C LEU A 740 -1.52 -16.46 0.74
N ILE A 741 -1.72 -17.34 -0.23
CA ILE A 741 -1.95 -17.02 -1.64
C ILE A 741 -3.37 -17.47 -2.00
N GLU A 742 -4.18 -16.55 -2.56
CA GLU A 742 -5.55 -16.84 -2.98
C GLU A 742 -5.65 -16.92 -4.51
N VAL A 743 -6.13 -18.04 -5.03
CA VAL A 743 -6.40 -18.27 -6.46
C VAL A 743 -7.88 -18.55 -6.68
N SER A 744 -8.56 -17.73 -7.48
CA SER A 744 -9.97 -17.97 -7.81
C SER A 744 -10.15 -18.94 -8.96
N THR A 745 -11.33 -19.55 -9.05
CA THR A 745 -11.68 -20.45 -10.16
C THR A 745 -11.53 -19.77 -11.52
N TYR A 746 -11.75 -18.45 -11.60
CA TYR A 746 -11.74 -17.68 -12.84
C TYR A 746 -10.34 -17.36 -13.37
N GLU A 747 -9.35 -17.24 -12.50
CA GLU A 747 -7.96 -16.98 -12.88
C GLU A 747 -7.08 -18.24 -12.82
N PHE A 748 -7.67 -19.38 -12.46
CA PHE A 748 -6.93 -20.62 -12.22
C PHE A 748 -6.11 -21.07 -13.44
N SER A 749 -6.70 -21.06 -14.64
CA SER A 749 -6.01 -21.48 -15.86
C SER A 749 -4.76 -20.65 -16.14
N ASP A 750 -4.84 -19.35 -15.87
CA ASP A 750 -3.79 -18.39 -16.15
C ASP A 750 -2.69 -18.45 -15.07
N THR A 751 -3.05 -18.87 -13.85
CA THR A 751 -2.14 -18.92 -12.70
C THR A 751 -1.45 -20.27 -12.51
N LEU A 752 -1.99 -21.37 -13.05
CA LEU A 752 -1.48 -22.72 -12.86
C LEU A 752 0.03 -22.89 -13.17
N PRO A 753 0.57 -22.42 -14.31
CA PRO A 753 2.00 -22.56 -14.60
C PRO A 753 2.90 -21.86 -13.57
N TYR A 754 2.39 -20.82 -12.90
CA TYR A 754 3.13 -20.10 -11.86
C TYR A 754 3.06 -20.84 -10.54
N LEU A 755 1.91 -21.43 -10.20
CA LEU A 755 1.74 -22.26 -9.00
C LEU A 755 2.73 -23.42 -8.99
N GLU A 756 2.90 -24.10 -10.12
CA GLU A 756 3.88 -25.18 -10.29
C GLU A 756 5.33 -24.73 -10.02
N ASN A 757 5.63 -23.44 -10.20
CA ASN A 757 6.97 -22.89 -9.97
C ASN A 757 7.19 -22.37 -8.53
N ILE A 758 6.15 -22.15 -7.74
CA ILE A 758 6.27 -21.56 -6.38
C ILE A 758 5.87 -22.49 -5.24
N ILE A 759 5.06 -23.52 -5.52
CA ILE A 759 4.62 -24.49 -4.52
C ILE A 759 5.75 -25.49 -4.27
N ASN A 760 6.11 -25.65 -2.99
CA ASN A 760 7.08 -26.64 -2.53
C ASN A 760 6.35 -27.75 -1.76
N ASN A 761 6.98 -28.92 -1.60
CA ASN A 761 6.34 -30.09 -0.98
C ASN A 761 5.87 -29.87 0.47
N ASP A 762 6.45 -28.92 1.19
CA ASP A 762 6.10 -28.56 2.57
C ASP A 762 4.99 -27.49 2.68
N ASP A 763 4.58 -26.91 1.56
CA ASP A 763 3.47 -25.97 1.49
C ASP A 763 2.12 -26.72 1.58
N LEU A 764 1.11 -26.07 2.14
CA LEU A 764 -0.24 -26.62 2.26
C LEU A 764 -1.13 -26.08 1.15
N ILE A 765 -1.92 -26.95 0.53
CA ILE A 765 -2.88 -26.54 -0.50
C ILE A 765 -4.29 -26.72 0.05
N PHE A 766 -5.05 -25.63 0.08
CA PHE A 766 -6.42 -25.59 0.55
C PHE A 766 -7.33 -25.43 -0.66
N LEU A 767 -8.29 -26.33 -0.82
CA LEU A 767 -9.33 -26.26 -1.83
C LEU A 767 -10.59 -25.70 -1.16
N GLN A 768 -11.17 -24.63 -1.73
CA GLN A 768 -12.31 -23.91 -1.15
C GLN A 768 -13.42 -24.86 -0.68
N GLY A 769 -14.02 -24.58 0.47
CA GLY A 769 -15.21 -25.25 0.99
C GLY A 769 -16.49 -24.77 0.31
N GLY A 770 -17.65 -25.34 0.67
CA GLY A 770 -18.91 -24.99 0.03
C GLY A 770 -19.79 -26.17 -0.34
N GLY A 771 -20.62 -25.98 -1.36
CA GLY A 771 -21.46 -27.03 -1.93
C GLY A 771 -21.14 -27.27 -3.40
N ASN A 772 -19.86 -27.25 -3.76
CA ASN A 772 -19.35 -27.28 -5.13
C ASN A 772 -18.48 -28.51 -5.44
N LEU A 773 -18.42 -29.51 -4.55
CA LEU A 773 -17.83 -30.81 -4.83
C LEU A 773 -18.86 -31.73 -5.50
N GLY A 774 -18.67 -31.96 -6.80
CA GLY A 774 -19.64 -32.68 -7.61
C GLY A 774 -19.81 -32.16 -9.03
N ASN A 775 -20.63 -32.84 -9.83
CA ASN A 775 -20.81 -32.51 -11.24
C ASN A 775 -21.85 -31.40 -11.51
N LYS A 776 -22.54 -30.89 -10.47
CA LYS A 776 -23.37 -29.67 -10.57
C LYS A 776 -22.52 -28.43 -10.88
N PHE A 777 -21.29 -28.39 -10.37
CA PHE A 777 -20.34 -27.28 -10.50
C PHE A 777 -19.04 -27.82 -11.09
N LYS A 778 -19.12 -28.21 -12.37
CA LYS A 778 -18.08 -28.99 -13.05
C LYS A 778 -16.74 -28.25 -13.16
N ASN A 779 -16.75 -26.92 -13.27
CA ASN A 779 -15.52 -26.13 -13.36
C ASN A 779 -14.72 -26.21 -12.06
N GLU A 780 -15.40 -26.04 -10.93
CA GLU A 780 -14.82 -26.12 -9.59
C GLU A 780 -14.30 -27.53 -9.30
N GLU A 781 -15.01 -28.57 -9.73
CA GLU A 781 -14.54 -29.96 -9.65
C GLU A 781 -13.31 -30.22 -10.53
N ASN A 782 -13.26 -29.67 -11.73
CA ASN A 782 -12.09 -29.79 -12.60
C ASN A 782 -10.86 -29.09 -12.00
N VAL A 783 -11.02 -27.91 -11.40
CA VAL A 783 -9.92 -27.22 -10.69
C VAL A 783 -9.35 -28.11 -9.58
N ARG A 784 -10.21 -28.75 -8.77
CA ARG A 784 -9.75 -29.68 -7.72
C ARG A 784 -9.01 -30.87 -8.29
N ARG A 785 -9.57 -31.51 -9.32
CA ARG A 785 -8.94 -32.67 -9.99
C ARG A 785 -7.52 -32.32 -10.47
N ILE A 786 -7.37 -31.21 -11.19
CA ILE A 786 -6.07 -30.75 -11.70
C ILE A 786 -5.07 -30.53 -10.57
N ILE A 787 -5.48 -29.87 -9.48
CA ILE A 787 -4.58 -29.64 -8.33
C ILE A 787 -4.19 -30.94 -7.63
N ILE A 788 -5.12 -31.87 -7.46
CA ILE A 788 -4.85 -33.16 -6.83
C ILE A 788 -3.90 -33.99 -7.70
N GLU A 789 -4.00 -33.91 -9.04
CA GLU A 789 -3.10 -34.61 -9.95
C GLU A 789 -1.70 -33.97 -10.03
N ASN A 790 -1.61 -32.64 -10.10
CA ASN A 790 -0.35 -31.94 -10.33
C ASN A 790 0.56 -31.86 -9.09
N PHE A 791 0.02 -32.00 -7.88
CA PHE A 791 0.77 -31.82 -6.63
C PHE A 791 0.73 -33.06 -5.71
N PRO A 792 1.18 -34.24 -6.18
CA PRO A 792 0.97 -35.53 -5.50
C PRO A 792 1.68 -35.68 -4.15
N ASN A 793 2.71 -34.85 -3.90
CA ASN A 793 3.51 -34.89 -2.67
C ASN A 793 3.05 -33.87 -1.62
N ASN A 794 2.22 -32.91 -2.01
CA ASN A 794 1.75 -31.86 -1.12
C ASN A 794 0.66 -32.39 -0.20
N LYS A 795 0.48 -31.73 0.95
CA LYS A 795 -0.70 -31.95 1.76
C LYS A 795 -1.84 -31.11 1.23
N ILE A 796 -2.89 -31.79 0.74
CA ILE A 796 -4.06 -31.13 0.14
C ILE A 796 -5.26 -31.28 1.07
N ILE A 797 -5.90 -30.17 1.40
CA ILE A 797 -7.06 -30.08 2.28
C ILE A 797 -8.24 -29.57 1.46
N ILE A 798 -9.25 -30.41 1.26
CA ILE A 798 -10.57 -29.97 0.86
C ILE A 798 -11.27 -29.46 2.10
N LEU A 799 -11.45 -28.14 2.16
CA LEU A 799 -12.17 -27.46 3.24
C LEU A 799 -13.65 -27.91 3.24
N PRO A 800 -14.42 -27.67 4.33
CA PRO A 800 -15.69 -28.36 4.53
C PRO A 800 -16.64 -28.26 3.32
N GLN A 801 -17.01 -29.42 2.75
CA GLN A 801 -17.79 -29.54 1.51
C GLN A 801 -19.13 -30.28 1.69
N THR A 802 -20.09 -29.98 0.81
CA THR A 802 -21.18 -30.90 0.49
C THR A 802 -20.88 -31.63 -0.81
N ILE A 803 -20.99 -32.95 -0.81
CA ILE A 803 -20.74 -33.80 -1.98
C ILE A 803 -22.06 -34.10 -2.70
N TYR A 804 -22.10 -33.89 -4.02
CA TYR A 804 -23.27 -34.22 -4.84
C TYR A 804 -22.88 -34.63 -6.27
N PHE A 805 -23.05 -35.90 -6.61
CA PHE A 805 -22.90 -36.40 -7.98
C PHE A 805 -24.21 -37.00 -8.47
N ASN A 806 -24.70 -36.56 -9.63
CA ASN A 806 -25.83 -37.17 -10.32
C ASN A 806 -25.46 -37.81 -11.66
N ASP A 807 -24.17 -37.83 -12.01
CA ASP A 807 -23.60 -38.51 -13.17
C ASP A 807 -22.52 -39.49 -12.69
N ASP A 808 -22.76 -40.77 -12.93
CA ASP A 808 -21.85 -41.84 -12.51
C ASP A 808 -20.47 -41.71 -13.16
N LYS A 809 -20.37 -41.22 -14.41
CA LYS A 809 -19.10 -41.09 -15.11
C LYS A 809 -18.20 -40.03 -14.47
N GLU A 810 -18.75 -38.84 -14.18
CA GLU A 810 -18.01 -37.78 -13.51
C GLU A 810 -17.60 -38.18 -12.10
N PHE A 811 -18.44 -38.97 -11.42
CA PHE A 811 -18.10 -39.46 -10.09
C PHE A 811 -16.92 -40.44 -10.12
N GLU A 812 -16.92 -41.39 -11.06
CA GLU A 812 -15.80 -42.33 -11.23
C GLU A 812 -14.48 -41.63 -11.56
N ILE A 813 -14.48 -40.56 -12.37
CA ILE A 813 -13.28 -39.76 -12.65
C ILE A 813 -12.71 -39.16 -11.35
N SER A 814 -13.56 -38.53 -10.53
CA SER A 814 -13.12 -37.97 -9.25
C SER A 814 -12.63 -39.05 -8.29
N LYS A 815 -13.26 -40.24 -8.26
CA LYS A 815 -12.78 -41.37 -7.44
C LYS A 815 -11.40 -41.83 -7.86
N GLU A 816 -11.15 -41.97 -9.16
CA GLU A 816 -9.86 -42.42 -9.67
C GLU A 816 -8.75 -41.43 -9.27
N ILE A 817 -9.00 -40.13 -9.47
CA ILE A 817 -8.02 -39.08 -9.18
C ILE A 817 -7.77 -38.95 -7.68
N TYR A 818 -8.83 -38.83 -6.88
CA TYR A 818 -8.71 -38.54 -5.45
C TYR A 818 -8.06 -39.72 -4.70
N ASN A 819 -8.33 -40.95 -5.13
CA ASN A 819 -7.70 -42.13 -4.53
C ASN A 819 -6.23 -42.32 -4.93
N LYS A 820 -5.71 -41.65 -5.97
CA LYS A 820 -4.27 -41.69 -6.27
C LYS A 820 -3.44 -40.80 -5.33
N HIS A 821 -4.07 -39.90 -4.58
CA HIS A 821 -3.38 -38.95 -3.72
C HIS A 821 -3.29 -39.42 -2.27
N HIS A 822 -2.06 -39.64 -1.77
CA HIS A 822 -1.84 -40.24 -0.44
C HIS A 822 -1.92 -39.26 0.75
N ASN A 823 -1.87 -37.96 0.49
CA ASN A 823 -1.90 -36.91 1.52
C ASN A 823 -3.10 -35.96 1.35
N LEU A 824 -4.27 -36.53 1.02
CA LEU A 824 -5.53 -35.80 0.83
C LEU A 824 -6.39 -35.88 2.10
N THR A 825 -6.85 -34.73 2.59
CA THR A 825 -7.82 -34.62 3.68
C THR A 825 -9.10 -33.95 3.18
N ILE A 826 -10.25 -34.53 3.46
CA ILE A 826 -11.56 -34.02 3.05
C ILE A 826 -12.38 -33.72 4.30
N PHE A 827 -12.75 -32.45 4.45
CA PHE A 827 -13.76 -32.05 5.42
C PHE A 827 -15.14 -32.00 4.76
N THR A 828 -16.18 -32.46 5.44
CA THR A 828 -17.57 -32.39 4.97
C THR A 828 -18.45 -31.59 5.93
N ARG A 829 -19.47 -30.91 5.39
CA ARG A 829 -20.48 -30.11 6.12
C ARG A 829 -21.76 -30.91 6.39
N GLY A 830 -21.61 -32.15 6.84
CA GLY A 830 -22.71 -33.06 7.14
C GLY A 830 -22.34 -34.53 7.01
N HIS A 831 -23.12 -35.36 7.70
CA HIS A 831 -22.86 -36.79 7.85
C HIS A 831 -23.07 -37.59 6.55
N ILE A 832 -24.05 -37.21 5.70
CA ILE A 832 -24.28 -37.92 4.43
C ILE A 832 -23.10 -37.73 3.50
N SER A 833 -22.61 -36.49 3.39
CA SER A 833 -21.39 -36.19 2.63
C SER A 833 -20.18 -36.94 3.21
N LEU A 834 -20.08 -37.06 4.55
CA LEU A 834 -18.99 -37.83 5.17
C LEU A 834 -19.03 -39.31 4.78
N GLU A 835 -20.21 -39.93 4.79
CA GLU A 835 -20.38 -41.33 4.40
C GLU A 835 -20.03 -41.53 2.92
N ILE A 836 -20.47 -40.64 2.03
CA ILE A 836 -20.11 -40.67 0.61
C ILE A 836 -18.59 -40.56 0.47
N ALA A 837 -17.95 -39.62 1.17
CA ALA A 837 -16.50 -39.44 1.11
C ALA A 837 -15.74 -40.69 1.58
N LYS A 838 -16.09 -41.21 2.77
CA LYS A 838 -15.44 -42.41 3.35
C LYS A 838 -15.61 -43.65 2.47
N LYS A 839 -16.78 -43.83 1.87
CA LYS A 839 -17.07 -44.99 1.03
C LYS A 839 -16.32 -44.97 -0.31
N ASN A 840 -16.08 -43.79 -0.87
CA ASN A 840 -15.62 -43.66 -2.27
C ASN A 840 -14.20 -43.10 -2.40
N PHE A 841 -13.69 -42.36 -1.42
CA PHE A 841 -12.34 -41.77 -1.39
C PHE A 841 -11.52 -42.40 -0.26
N PHE A 842 -11.30 -43.71 -0.33
CA PHE A 842 -10.73 -44.52 0.74
C PHE A 842 -9.28 -44.20 1.10
N ASN A 843 -8.52 -43.57 0.20
CA ASN A 843 -7.17 -43.09 0.49
C ASN A 843 -7.13 -41.69 1.12
N ALA A 844 -8.26 -40.97 1.09
CA ALA A 844 -8.37 -39.66 1.72
C ALA A 844 -8.84 -39.77 3.18
N LYS A 845 -8.28 -38.94 4.06
CA LYS A 845 -8.76 -38.82 5.44
C LYS A 845 -10.01 -37.95 5.45
N CYS A 846 -11.13 -38.49 5.94
CA CYS A 846 -12.43 -37.82 5.86
C CYS A 846 -12.97 -37.47 7.26
N TYR A 847 -13.27 -36.20 7.49
CA TYR A 847 -13.77 -35.66 8.76
C TYR A 847 -15.00 -34.78 8.56
N GLU A 848 -15.85 -34.71 9.58
CA GLU A 848 -16.92 -33.72 9.62
C GLU A 848 -16.41 -32.42 10.25
N SER A 849 -16.80 -31.27 9.69
CA SER A 849 -16.50 -29.95 10.26
C SER A 849 -17.65 -28.98 9.95
N LEU A 850 -17.80 -27.99 10.83
CA LEU A 850 -18.69 -26.86 10.58
C LEU A 850 -18.19 -26.00 9.42
N ASP A 851 -19.10 -25.19 8.88
CA ASP A 851 -18.82 -24.20 7.86
C ASP A 851 -17.84 -23.14 8.35
N LEU A 852 -16.77 -22.89 7.57
CA LEU A 852 -15.73 -21.92 7.95
C LEU A 852 -16.20 -20.46 7.89
N ALA A 853 -17.33 -20.15 7.26
CA ALA A 853 -17.97 -18.83 7.37
C ALA A 853 -18.27 -18.44 8.84
N LEU A 854 -18.43 -19.41 9.74
CA LEU A 854 -18.63 -19.17 11.18
C LEU A 854 -17.41 -18.52 11.88
N ASN A 855 -16.26 -18.38 11.21
CA ASN A 855 -15.13 -17.58 11.72
C ASN A 855 -15.43 -16.08 11.77
N LEU A 856 -16.44 -15.58 11.05
CA LEU A 856 -16.78 -14.16 10.94
C LEU A 856 -17.54 -13.59 12.16
N ASN A 857 -17.21 -14.07 13.36
CA ASN A 857 -17.88 -13.70 14.62
C ASN A 857 -17.37 -12.36 15.17
N PHE A 858 -17.65 -11.27 14.44
CA PHE A 858 -17.40 -9.89 14.88
C PHE A 858 -18.48 -9.41 15.86
N ASP A 859 -18.23 -8.30 16.54
CA ASP A 859 -19.25 -7.64 17.37
C ASP A 859 -20.14 -6.73 16.50
N TYR A 860 -21.40 -7.12 16.35
CA TYR A 860 -22.39 -6.39 15.55
C TYR A 860 -23.39 -5.70 16.49
N GLY A 861 -22.94 -4.65 17.17
CA GLY A 861 -23.64 -3.93 18.25
C GLY A 861 -24.84 -3.07 17.83
N TYR A 862 -25.80 -3.64 17.09
CA TYR A 862 -27.01 -2.94 16.63
C TYR A 862 -28.18 -3.05 17.59
N ASN A 863 -28.99 -1.98 17.66
CA ASN A 863 -30.35 -2.06 18.17
C ASN A 863 -31.21 -2.88 17.20
N ARG A 864 -31.71 -4.02 17.67
CA ARG A 864 -32.43 -4.98 16.84
C ARG A 864 -33.90 -4.59 16.67
N ASN A 865 -34.37 -4.55 15.43
CA ASN A 865 -35.77 -4.27 15.11
C ASN A 865 -36.26 -5.13 13.94
N GLY A 866 -37.52 -5.54 13.97
CA GLY A 866 -38.17 -6.24 12.88
C GLY A 866 -37.72 -7.67 12.60
N ILE A 867 -38.31 -8.25 11.54
CA ILE A 867 -38.08 -9.63 11.07
C ILE A 867 -37.42 -9.61 9.69
N MET A 868 -36.31 -10.34 9.51
CA MET A 868 -35.67 -10.54 8.21
C MET A 868 -36.15 -11.84 7.57
N CYS A 869 -36.65 -11.78 6.34
CA CYS A 869 -36.93 -12.93 5.50
C CYS A 869 -35.76 -13.18 4.55
N CYS A 870 -34.99 -14.23 4.78
CA CYS A 870 -33.94 -14.66 3.87
C CYS A 870 -34.41 -15.91 3.08
N LEU A 871 -35.17 -15.70 2.01
CA LEU A 871 -35.80 -16.79 1.24
C LEU A 871 -35.28 -16.83 -0.19
N ARG A 872 -35.25 -18.02 -0.81
CA ARG A 872 -34.95 -18.14 -2.24
C ARG A 872 -36.04 -17.47 -3.10
N ASP A 873 -35.64 -17.01 -4.30
CA ASP A 873 -36.60 -16.52 -5.28
C ASP A 873 -37.52 -17.64 -5.75
N LEU A 874 -38.78 -17.32 -6.08
CA LEU A 874 -39.81 -18.28 -6.51
C LEU A 874 -39.43 -19.12 -7.76
N ASN A 875 -38.46 -18.66 -8.54
CA ASN A 875 -37.97 -19.33 -9.74
C ASN A 875 -36.81 -20.31 -9.45
N ASP A 876 -36.35 -20.41 -8.19
CA ASP A 876 -35.33 -21.38 -7.79
C ASP A 876 -35.99 -22.73 -7.47
N GLU A 877 -35.76 -23.74 -8.32
CA GLU A 877 -36.31 -25.09 -8.18
C GLU A 877 -35.94 -25.78 -6.84
N SER A 878 -34.93 -25.27 -6.14
CA SER A 878 -34.53 -25.75 -4.82
C SER A 878 -35.18 -24.99 -3.65
N GLY A 879 -36.00 -23.98 -3.94
CA GLY A 879 -36.72 -23.14 -2.97
C GLY A 879 -38.05 -23.73 -2.51
N LEU A 880 -38.84 -22.90 -1.82
CA LEU A 880 -40.21 -23.20 -1.41
C LEU A 880 -41.17 -23.05 -2.59
N ASP A 881 -42.27 -23.81 -2.59
CA ASP A 881 -43.34 -23.59 -3.56
C ASP A 881 -44.07 -22.26 -3.32
N LYS A 882 -44.71 -21.74 -4.38
CA LYS A 882 -45.34 -20.41 -4.37
C LYS A 882 -46.37 -20.24 -3.25
N ASN A 883 -47.20 -21.25 -3.01
CA ASN A 883 -48.26 -21.17 -1.99
C ASN A 883 -47.65 -21.02 -0.60
N LYS A 884 -46.63 -21.81 -0.30
CA LYS A 884 -45.90 -21.76 0.97
C LYS A 884 -45.14 -20.44 1.17
N TYR A 885 -44.49 -19.95 0.11
CA TYR A 885 -43.79 -18.67 0.16
C TYR A 885 -44.74 -17.51 0.47
N GLU A 886 -45.90 -17.46 -0.20
CA GLU A 886 -46.93 -16.44 0.04
C GLU A 886 -47.54 -16.55 1.44
N GLU A 887 -47.75 -17.77 1.93
CA GLU A 887 -48.25 -18.04 3.29
C GLU A 887 -47.28 -17.56 4.38
N ILE A 888 -45.98 -17.82 4.24
CA ILE A 888 -44.95 -17.33 5.16
C ILE A 888 -44.97 -15.80 5.21
N LEU A 889 -45.04 -15.14 4.05
CA LEU A 889 -45.11 -13.69 3.99
C LEU A 889 -46.38 -13.14 4.65
N LYS A 890 -47.52 -13.82 4.48
CA LYS A 890 -48.79 -13.45 5.12
C LYS A 890 -48.68 -13.54 6.65
N ILE A 891 -48.08 -14.62 7.16
CA ILE A 891 -47.86 -14.82 8.60
C ILE A 891 -46.94 -13.73 9.15
N ILE A 892 -45.80 -13.47 8.52
CA ILE A 892 -44.82 -12.47 8.99
C ILE A 892 -45.45 -11.07 9.02
N LYS A 893 -46.18 -10.69 7.96
CA LYS A 893 -46.91 -9.41 7.91
C LYS A 893 -47.96 -9.27 9.01
N SER A 894 -48.56 -10.37 9.45
CA SER A 894 -49.56 -10.34 10.53
C SER A 894 -48.95 -10.19 11.93
N VAL A 895 -47.67 -10.51 12.10
CA VAL A 895 -46.98 -10.48 13.39
C VAL A 895 -46.16 -9.20 13.60
N ASP A 896 -45.43 -8.73 12.59
CA ASP A 896 -44.64 -7.49 12.66
C ASP A 896 -44.69 -6.74 11.32
N ASN A 897 -45.13 -5.48 11.36
CA ASN A 897 -45.18 -4.61 10.17
C ASN A 897 -43.78 -4.15 9.72
N ASN A 898 -42.76 -4.28 10.57
CA ASN A 898 -41.39 -3.96 10.26
C ASN A 898 -40.63 -5.24 9.85
N TYR A 899 -40.71 -5.61 8.58
CA TYR A 899 -39.98 -6.76 8.03
C TYR A 899 -39.21 -6.38 6.77
N SER A 900 -38.11 -7.10 6.50
CA SER A 900 -37.29 -6.92 5.30
C SER A 900 -37.07 -8.24 4.56
N PHE A 901 -36.64 -8.15 3.30
CA PHE A 901 -36.44 -9.31 2.44
C PHE A 901 -35.05 -9.33 1.81
N THR A 902 -34.46 -10.51 1.68
CA THR A 902 -33.24 -10.76 0.90
C THR A 902 -33.23 -12.18 0.34
N ASN A 903 -32.73 -12.38 -0.88
CA ASN A 903 -32.45 -13.71 -1.44
C ASN A 903 -30.99 -14.14 -1.22
N ASN A 904 -30.20 -13.31 -0.53
CA ASN A 904 -28.77 -13.47 -0.29
C ASN A 904 -27.91 -13.56 -1.56
N LEU A 905 -28.37 -12.91 -2.64
CA LEU A 905 -27.63 -12.69 -3.88
C LEU A 905 -27.27 -11.21 -4.00
N TRP A 906 -26.07 -10.95 -4.50
CA TRP A 906 -25.64 -9.63 -4.92
C TRP A 906 -26.10 -9.34 -6.35
N THR A 907 -26.23 -8.07 -6.72
CA THR A 907 -26.71 -7.67 -8.05
C THR A 907 -25.73 -8.04 -9.17
N THR A 908 -24.45 -8.20 -8.83
CA THR A 908 -23.37 -8.58 -9.77
C THR A 908 -22.47 -9.66 -9.15
N ASN A 909 -21.56 -10.22 -9.96
CA ASN A 909 -20.56 -11.17 -9.47
C ASN A 909 -19.63 -10.51 -8.43
N ILE A 910 -19.45 -11.17 -7.28
CA ILE A 910 -18.67 -10.63 -6.17
C ILE A 910 -17.18 -10.87 -6.44
N LYS A 911 -16.46 -9.85 -6.88
CA LYS A 911 -15.00 -9.88 -7.07
C LYS A 911 -14.24 -9.96 -5.75
N LYS A 912 -13.01 -10.50 -5.78
CA LYS A 912 -12.13 -10.62 -4.60
C LYS A 912 -12.05 -9.33 -3.78
N ILE A 913 -11.88 -8.20 -4.46
CA ILE A 913 -11.66 -6.90 -3.83
C ILE A 913 -12.86 -6.38 -3.05
N GLN A 914 -14.09 -6.67 -3.51
CA GLN A 914 -15.32 -6.22 -2.87
C GLN A 914 -15.92 -7.26 -1.91
N ARG A 915 -15.38 -8.49 -1.90
CA ARG A 915 -15.91 -9.63 -1.14
C ARG A 915 -16.17 -9.31 0.33
N ASN A 916 -15.16 -8.80 1.03
CA ASN A 916 -15.25 -8.56 2.48
C ASN A 916 -16.30 -7.49 2.79
N TYR A 917 -16.39 -6.45 1.96
CA TYR A 917 -17.40 -5.40 2.10
C TYR A 917 -18.81 -5.95 1.90
N VAL A 918 -19.06 -6.66 0.80
CA VAL A 918 -20.38 -7.23 0.49
C VAL A 918 -20.85 -8.19 1.59
N VAL A 919 -19.97 -9.09 2.04
CA VAL A 919 -20.27 -10.03 3.14
C VAL A 919 -20.55 -9.28 4.44
N TYR A 920 -19.73 -8.28 4.78
CA TYR A 920 -19.89 -7.52 6.02
C TYR A 920 -21.19 -6.71 6.06
N GLU A 921 -21.56 -6.04 4.96
CA GLU A 921 -22.82 -5.32 4.87
C GLU A 921 -24.04 -6.25 4.98
N GLN A 922 -23.96 -7.44 4.38
CA GLN A 922 -25.02 -8.43 4.54
C GLN A 922 -25.09 -8.95 5.98
N LEU A 923 -23.96 -9.19 6.66
CA LEU A 923 -23.96 -9.58 8.09
C LEU A 923 -24.52 -8.47 8.98
N LYS A 924 -24.21 -7.19 8.72
CA LYS A 924 -24.86 -6.06 9.41
C LYS A 924 -26.37 -6.07 9.21
N ASN A 925 -26.82 -6.36 7.99
CA ASN A 925 -28.24 -6.45 7.68
C ASN A 925 -28.92 -7.52 8.54
N PHE A 926 -28.30 -8.70 8.70
CA PHE A 926 -28.79 -9.75 9.61
C PHE A 926 -28.75 -9.32 11.09
N ALA A 927 -27.70 -8.62 11.52
CA ALA A 927 -27.52 -8.21 12.91
C ALA A 927 -28.51 -7.13 13.38
N ARG A 928 -29.08 -6.35 12.46
CA ARG A 928 -30.08 -5.31 12.76
C ARG A 928 -31.47 -5.87 13.07
N HIS A 929 -31.73 -7.14 12.81
CA HIS A 929 -33.05 -7.75 12.99
C HIS A 929 -33.17 -8.51 14.30
N LYS A 930 -34.40 -8.59 14.82
CA LYS A 930 -34.73 -9.36 16.04
C LYS A 930 -34.83 -10.85 15.77
N LEU A 931 -35.23 -11.22 14.55
CA LEU A 931 -35.48 -12.58 14.13
C LEU A 931 -35.20 -12.71 12.64
N VAL A 932 -34.63 -13.84 12.23
CA VAL A 932 -34.49 -14.23 10.81
C VAL A 932 -35.35 -15.47 10.53
N VAL A 933 -36.10 -15.44 9.45
CA VAL A 933 -36.80 -16.60 8.89
C VAL A 933 -36.14 -16.95 7.56
N THR A 934 -35.69 -18.19 7.38
CA THR A 934 -34.89 -18.57 6.20
C THR A 934 -35.09 -20.00 5.71
N ASP A 935 -34.97 -20.19 4.40
CA ASP A 935 -34.84 -21.49 3.73
C ASP A 935 -33.42 -21.71 3.16
N ARG A 936 -32.48 -20.79 3.45
CA ARG A 936 -31.09 -20.85 2.98
C ARG A 936 -30.15 -21.25 4.11
N LEU A 937 -29.22 -22.15 3.80
CA LEU A 937 -28.14 -22.53 4.72
C LEU A 937 -27.31 -21.32 5.19
N HIS A 938 -26.99 -20.40 4.28
CA HIS A 938 -26.26 -19.18 4.65
C HIS A 938 -27.12 -18.14 5.37
N GLY A 939 -28.46 -18.22 5.29
CA GLY A 939 -29.33 -17.46 6.17
C GLY A 939 -29.21 -17.94 7.62
N LEU A 940 -29.17 -19.26 7.83
CA LEU A 940 -28.91 -19.86 9.13
C LEU A 940 -27.52 -19.49 9.67
N ILE A 941 -26.48 -19.68 8.85
CA ILE A 941 -25.08 -19.37 9.23
C ILE A 941 -24.91 -17.88 9.56
N PHE A 942 -25.46 -16.96 8.78
CA PHE A 942 -25.35 -15.53 9.05
C PHE A 942 -26.08 -15.13 10.34
N SER A 943 -27.21 -15.78 10.63
CA SER A 943 -27.92 -15.59 11.89
C SER A 943 -27.10 -16.07 13.09
N LEU A 944 -26.42 -17.21 12.95
CA LEU A 944 -25.50 -17.73 13.97
C LEU A 944 -24.32 -16.78 14.23
N ILE A 945 -23.68 -16.29 13.16
CA ILE A 945 -22.57 -15.33 13.21
C ILE A 945 -22.97 -14.06 13.94
N THR A 946 -24.17 -13.54 13.62
CA THR A 946 -24.66 -12.26 14.14
C THR A 946 -25.38 -12.40 15.47
N ASN A 947 -25.48 -13.61 16.02
CA ASN A 947 -26.28 -13.93 17.21
C ASN A 947 -27.76 -13.52 17.07
N THR A 948 -28.29 -13.52 15.84
CA THR A 948 -29.71 -13.28 15.56
C THR A 948 -30.47 -14.60 15.70
N PRO A 949 -31.55 -14.68 16.51
CA PRO A 949 -32.44 -15.83 16.53
C PRO A 949 -32.94 -16.19 15.13
N CYS A 950 -33.05 -17.48 14.83
CA CYS A 950 -33.35 -17.97 13.48
C CYS A 950 -34.43 -19.06 13.47
N ILE A 951 -35.42 -18.93 12.60
CA ILE A 951 -36.35 -20.00 12.26
C ILE A 951 -36.00 -20.50 10.86
N VAL A 952 -35.75 -21.80 10.77
CA VAL A 952 -35.30 -22.48 9.56
C VAL A 952 -36.45 -23.32 9.01
N ILE A 953 -36.76 -23.10 7.74
CA ILE A 953 -37.81 -23.79 7.00
C ILE A 953 -37.15 -24.66 5.94
N SER A 954 -37.53 -25.93 5.89
CA SER A 954 -36.91 -26.93 5.02
C SER A 954 -37.46 -26.84 3.60
N ALA A 955 -36.60 -26.54 2.64
CA ALA A 955 -36.88 -26.69 1.20
C ALA A 955 -36.52 -28.11 0.72
N PHE A 956 -36.63 -28.40 -0.59
CA PHE A 956 -36.38 -29.74 -1.18
C PHE A 956 -34.96 -30.33 -0.99
N ASN A 957 -34.04 -29.64 -0.30
CA ASN A 957 -32.62 -29.99 -0.24
C ASN A 957 -32.18 -30.52 1.13
N HIS A 958 -31.59 -31.73 1.16
CA HIS A 958 -31.10 -32.42 2.37
C HIS A 958 -30.02 -31.65 3.16
N LYS A 959 -29.28 -30.74 2.50
CA LYS A 959 -28.16 -29.97 3.09
C LYS A 959 -28.54 -29.17 4.34
N LEU A 960 -29.69 -28.51 4.32
CA LEU A 960 -30.14 -27.65 5.43
C LEU A 960 -30.51 -28.49 6.65
N LYS A 961 -31.09 -29.67 6.42
CA LYS A 961 -31.46 -30.62 7.46
C LYS A 961 -30.21 -31.16 8.16
N GLU A 962 -29.22 -31.66 7.42
CA GLU A 962 -27.98 -32.20 7.98
C GLU A 962 -27.22 -31.17 8.83
N PHE A 963 -27.06 -29.95 8.31
CA PHE A 963 -26.36 -28.90 9.06
C PHE A 963 -27.12 -28.48 10.33
N THR A 964 -28.45 -28.52 10.29
CA THR A 964 -29.28 -28.23 11.46
C THR A 964 -29.22 -29.37 12.50
N GLU A 965 -29.12 -30.62 12.07
CA GLU A 965 -28.90 -31.77 12.98
C GLU A 965 -27.58 -31.67 13.74
N MET A 966 -26.51 -31.18 13.08
CA MET A 966 -25.23 -30.86 13.74
C MET A 966 -25.36 -29.76 14.81
N LEU A 967 -26.45 -28.98 14.77
CA LEU A 967 -26.73 -27.85 15.67
C LEU A 967 -27.97 -28.08 16.55
N LYS A 968 -28.45 -29.33 16.69
CA LYS A 968 -29.71 -29.67 17.38
C LYS A 968 -29.84 -29.11 18.82
N ASP A 969 -28.72 -28.90 19.50
CA ASP A 969 -28.68 -28.40 20.88
C ASP A 969 -28.63 -26.86 20.96
N ASN A 970 -28.58 -26.15 19.82
CA ASN A 970 -28.50 -24.70 19.78
C ASN A 970 -29.87 -24.04 20.04
N LYS A 971 -29.94 -23.28 21.15
CA LYS A 971 -31.18 -22.64 21.63
C LYS A 971 -31.61 -21.40 20.82
N SER A 972 -30.78 -20.92 19.90
CA SER A 972 -31.04 -19.76 19.04
C SER A 972 -31.75 -20.12 17.74
N ILE A 973 -31.96 -21.41 17.47
CA ILE A 973 -32.51 -21.92 16.22
C ILE A 973 -33.78 -22.72 16.51
N ILE A 974 -34.82 -22.54 15.69
CA ILE A 974 -35.96 -23.46 15.61
C ILE A 974 -36.05 -23.97 14.17
N PHE A 975 -36.07 -25.29 14.02
CA PHE A 975 -36.30 -25.94 12.74
C PHE A 975 -37.74 -26.44 12.68
N ILE A 976 -38.55 -25.91 11.76
CA ILE A 976 -39.97 -26.30 11.59
C ILE A 976 -40.22 -27.23 10.40
N ASP A 977 -39.14 -27.73 9.79
CA ASP A 977 -39.16 -28.56 8.57
C ASP A 977 -40.11 -27.99 7.50
N LYS A 978 -41.05 -28.78 6.97
CA LYS A 978 -42.04 -28.34 5.96
C LYS A 978 -43.38 -27.87 6.56
N ASN A 979 -43.51 -27.83 7.89
CA ASN A 979 -44.77 -27.55 8.58
C ASN A 979 -44.87 -26.05 8.95
N ILE A 980 -45.46 -25.27 8.04
CA ILE A 980 -45.61 -23.81 8.18
C ILE A 980 -46.60 -23.43 9.28
N ASP A 981 -47.53 -24.32 9.64
CA ASP A 981 -48.51 -24.09 10.72
C ASP A 981 -47.83 -23.82 12.07
N LYS A 982 -46.57 -24.27 12.24
CA LYS A 982 -45.75 -24.02 13.44
C LYS A 982 -45.01 -22.69 13.43
N LEU A 983 -45.02 -21.95 12.32
CA LEU A 983 -44.29 -20.71 12.18
C LEU A 983 -44.78 -19.61 13.14
N PRO A 984 -46.10 -19.35 13.33
CA PRO A 984 -46.58 -18.35 14.28
C PRO A 984 -46.10 -18.61 15.72
N GLU A 985 -46.28 -19.85 16.21
CA GLU A 985 -45.83 -20.27 17.55
C GLU A 985 -44.31 -20.10 17.71
N SER A 986 -43.55 -20.39 16.66
CA SER A 986 -42.09 -20.28 16.66
C SER A 986 -41.62 -18.83 16.67
N ILE A 987 -42.31 -17.92 15.98
CA ILE A 987 -42.03 -16.48 15.99
C ILE A 987 -42.28 -15.92 17.39
N ASP A 988 -43.43 -16.23 18.00
CA ASP A 988 -43.79 -15.78 19.35
C ASP A 988 -42.77 -16.23 20.40
N LYS A 989 -42.24 -17.45 20.26
CA LYS A 989 -41.23 -18.01 21.18
C LYS A 989 -39.92 -17.22 21.19
N PHE A 990 -39.54 -16.57 20.07
CA PHE A 990 -38.32 -15.76 20.00
C PHE A 990 -38.56 -14.28 20.28
N LEU A 991 -39.67 -13.69 19.79
CA LEU A 991 -39.95 -12.27 20.01
C LEU A 991 -40.20 -11.93 21.49
N ASN A 992 -40.68 -12.88 22.29
CA ASN A 992 -40.95 -12.70 23.72
C ASN A 992 -39.74 -12.96 24.64
N LYS A 993 -38.59 -13.41 24.11
CA LYS A 993 -37.38 -13.64 24.91
C LYS A 993 -36.48 -12.39 24.95
N LYS A 994 -36.12 -11.95 26.16
CA LYS A 994 -35.23 -10.78 26.36
C LYS A 994 -33.73 -11.05 26.16
N ASN A 995 -33.29 -12.31 26.13
CA ASN A 995 -31.86 -12.65 26.13
C ASN A 995 -31.40 -13.18 24.76
N ILE A 996 -30.38 -12.52 24.19
CA ILE A 996 -29.63 -12.99 23.02
C ILE A 996 -28.70 -14.12 23.48
N VAL A 997 -28.78 -15.28 22.85
CA VAL A 997 -27.85 -16.40 23.09
C VAL A 997 -26.61 -16.18 22.22
N LYS A 998 -25.45 -16.04 22.85
CA LYS A 998 -24.17 -15.91 22.16
C LYS A 998 -23.75 -17.27 21.61
N ASN A 999 -23.55 -17.35 20.30
CA ASN A 999 -23.02 -18.53 19.64
C ASN A 999 -21.48 -18.48 19.65
N GLU A 1000 -20.84 -19.59 20.04
CA GLU A 1000 -19.39 -19.71 20.05
C GLU A 1000 -18.95 -21.03 19.38
N PHE A 1001 -18.26 -20.90 18.25
CA PHE A 1001 -17.78 -22.03 17.45
C PHE A 1001 -16.25 -22.18 17.46
N SER A 1002 -15.57 -21.37 18.29
CA SER A 1002 -14.10 -21.31 18.39
C SER A 1002 -13.48 -22.69 18.65
N LYS A 1003 -14.08 -23.48 19.56
CA LYS A 1003 -13.64 -24.83 19.89
C LYS A 1003 -13.77 -25.81 18.73
N ASN A 1004 -14.90 -25.80 18.03
CA ASN A 1004 -15.13 -26.67 16.87
C ASN A 1004 -14.13 -26.38 15.76
N LEU A 1005 -13.90 -25.10 15.46
CA LEU A 1005 -12.97 -24.68 14.41
C LEU A 1005 -11.50 -24.94 14.82
N LEU A 1006 -11.17 -24.82 16.11
CA LEU A 1006 -9.86 -25.22 16.62
C LEU A 1006 -9.59 -26.72 16.43
N ILE A 1007 -10.60 -27.58 16.56
CA ILE A 1007 -10.45 -29.03 16.28
C ILE A 1007 -10.10 -29.24 14.81
N THR A 1008 -10.80 -28.56 13.88
CA THR A 1008 -10.47 -28.61 12.44
C THR A 1008 -9.02 -28.18 12.18
N ALA A 1009 -8.57 -27.08 12.80
CA ALA A 1009 -7.18 -26.62 12.66
C ALA A 1009 -6.17 -27.62 13.23
N LYS A 1010 -6.46 -28.23 14.39
CA LYS A 1010 -5.61 -29.25 15.00
C LYS A 1010 -5.46 -30.49 14.13
N ILE A 1011 -6.56 -31.00 13.56
CA ILE A 1011 -6.50 -32.14 12.63
C ILE A 1011 -5.59 -31.82 11.44
N ILE A 1012 -5.68 -30.60 10.89
CA ILE A 1012 -4.81 -30.16 9.80
C ILE A 1012 -3.34 -30.06 10.27
N LEU A 1013 -3.05 -29.66 11.51
CA LEU A 1013 -1.68 -29.48 12.01
C LEU A 1013 -1.03 -30.77 12.54
N GLU A 1014 -1.77 -31.64 13.24
CA GLU A 1014 -1.27 -32.87 13.86
C GLU A 1014 -0.81 -33.90 12.81
N ASP A 1015 -1.38 -33.85 11.61
CA ASP A 1015 -0.90 -34.63 10.46
C ASP A 1015 0.47 -34.19 9.91
N ASN A 1016 1.13 -33.16 10.49
CA ASN A 1016 2.50 -32.76 10.14
C ASN A 1016 3.58 -33.35 11.06
N ASN A 1017 3.20 -33.96 12.18
CA ASN A 1017 4.15 -34.60 13.11
C ASN A 1017 3.90 -36.11 13.13
N LYS A 1018 4.57 -36.82 12.23
CA LYS A 1018 4.98 -38.21 12.44
C LYS A 1018 6.47 -38.25 12.69
#